data_AF-B6IPW7-F1
#
_entry.id   AF-B6IPW7-F1
#
_cell.length_a   1.000
_cell.length_b   1.000
_cell.length_c   1.000
_cell.angle_alpha   90.00
_cell.angle_beta   90.00
_cell.angle_gamma   90.00
#
_symmetry.space_group_name_H-M   'P 1'
#
loop_
_entity.id
_entity.type
_entity.pdbx_description
1 polymer ?
#
loop_
_entity_poly.entity_id
_entity_poly.type
_entity_poly.pdbx_seq_one_letter_code
_entity_poly.pdbx_strand_id
1 'polypeptide(L)'
;MIDLNDVWQPPPRFDLRQVRDRLAASAPDWLPPLFPRGRLSADRRTLRCADLSGRPPRNEGSCVLHLVGSHAGWGFDFATGESAGPIDLIHYATGLEDGPLFEEAVRLARMDLPVSAPRPASGRPDHSLEVARILDGCRPLAGTVAETYLRSRGLADPGSPDLLYHDDLADRDTARGWPGLVAVVRDGAGQPTGGIHRTFLLDDGSCKAPPGKKMLGPIANGHVRLAPLGADGHLGVAEGIETALAATAIFGIPTWAGLSADGVRRFQWPEGTSQITIFADAGDAGRQAAAALADRLNRADILNSIVVPLHGDDFNDDLRQGKSAADYSLEPAAQPARTLNTLAEMEAAALALTCPPDMTDLARLLGAIATARLDPVPIRHLLTTIKATTRIPVSVLEKQLRDLRRRLNGGGGDAPAIRSPWAAMLRIGDDGTPERNEANVITALSNDPAFAGALVFDEFRQEILAARPLPWESAPFPAARPWNATDDVRCAEWLQRREINVTPLVVSRSVGAVANDIRVHPVRDYLDHLRWDGTARLETWAIRYLGAKDTPLSHAFGARWLISAVARILRPGAKVDHMLILEGPQGTGKSTALKVLAGEDWFTDELAEIGSRDCAQQMRGVWIIEIAELDAIGRAEVERIKAFLTRTTDRYRPPYERYVIDVPRQCVFAGSVNPDTYLRDETGNRRFWPLRCGRIDLDALRQDRDQLWAEAVARFRDGAIWWLDDPDLIAAARIEQEARYQGDAWDARIDRWLTHERRRINRGYAGYDDWRDEEVERDRPVCDVSVGEILEGALGIETGKWSRGDQMRVAAYLKARQWERYKAGAGGRREWRYRRPTWLAD
;
A
#
# COMPACT_ATOMS: atom_id res chain seq x y z
N MET A 1 -45.18 -6.62 11.97
CA MET A 1 -43.79 -6.53 12.44
C MET A 1 -43.02 -7.49 11.56
N ILE A 2 -42.24 -6.97 10.60
CA ILE A 2 -41.39 -7.85 9.77
C ILE A 2 -40.26 -8.27 10.68
N ASP A 3 -40.12 -9.58 10.93
CA ASP A 3 -38.99 -10.11 11.69
C ASP A 3 -37.73 -9.90 10.86
N LEU A 4 -36.87 -8.99 11.30
CA LEU A 4 -35.61 -8.67 10.60
C LEU A 4 -34.62 -9.85 10.63
N ASN A 5 -34.86 -10.87 11.45
CA ASN A 5 -34.07 -12.11 11.44
C ASN A 5 -34.36 -12.99 10.21
N ASP A 6 -35.49 -12.80 9.53
CA ASP A 6 -35.85 -13.52 8.31
C ASP A 6 -35.36 -12.83 7.02
N VAL A 7 -34.86 -11.59 7.12
CA VAL A 7 -34.53 -10.74 5.94
C VAL A 7 -33.02 -10.72 5.65
N TRP A 8 -32.17 -11.05 6.62
CA TRP A 8 -30.72 -11.08 6.40
C TRP A 8 -30.00 -12.06 7.35
N GLN A 9 -29.59 -13.22 6.81
CA GLN A 9 -28.58 -14.04 7.45
C GLN A 9 -27.21 -13.66 6.87
N PRO A 10 -26.23 -13.25 7.69
CA PRO A 10 -24.88 -12.99 7.19
C PRO A 10 -24.32 -14.27 6.56
N PRO A 11 -23.65 -14.19 5.40
CA PRO A 11 -23.11 -15.37 4.74
C PRO A 11 -22.14 -16.11 5.68
N PRO A 12 -22.18 -17.44 5.70
CA PRO A 12 -21.30 -18.24 6.54
C PRO A 12 -19.84 -17.87 6.26
N ARG A 13 -19.11 -17.49 7.31
CA ARG A 13 -17.68 -17.18 7.22
C ARG A 13 -16.89 -18.48 7.31
N PHE A 14 -16.16 -18.82 6.26
CA PHE A 14 -15.29 -19.99 6.21
C PHE A 14 -13.82 -19.58 6.40
N ASP A 15 -13.04 -20.40 7.09
CA ASP A 15 -11.59 -20.25 7.15
C ASP A 15 -10.98 -20.64 5.80
N LEU A 16 -10.42 -19.66 5.09
CA LEU A 16 -9.79 -19.85 3.79
C LEU A 16 -8.64 -20.87 3.83
N ARG A 17 -7.94 -20.98 4.97
CA ARG A 17 -6.89 -21.99 5.16
C ARG A 17 -7.49 -23.40 5.15
N GLN A 18 -8.60 -23.58 5.85
CA GLN A 18 -9.33 -24.85 5.89
C GLN A 18 -9.92 -25.22 4.52
N VAL A 19 -10.48 -24.23 3.80
CA VAL A 19 -10.98 -24.42 2.42
C VAL A 19 -9.84 -24.91 1.51
N ARG A 20 -8.68 -24.25 1.56
CA ARG A 20 -7.50 -24.62 0.77
C ARG A 20 -7.00 -26.03 1.10
N ASP A 21 -6.94 -26.38 2.39
CA ASP A 21 -6.45 -27.69 2.82
C ASP A 21 -7.39 -28.82 2.38
N ARG A 22 -8.71 -28.60 2.41
CA ARG A 22 -9.70 -29.55 1.87
C ARG A 22 -9.63 -29.66 0.35
N LEU A 23 -9.47 -28.56 -0.38
CA LEU A 23 -9.28 -28.57 -1.83
C LEU A 23 -7.99 -29.31 -2.23
N ALA A 24 -6.90 -29.14 -1.48
CA ALA A 24 -5.67 -29.89 -1.72
C ALA A 24 -5.87 -31.40 -1.48
N ALA A 25 -6.64 -31.78 -0.45
CA ALA A 25 -6.93 -33.17 -0.15
C ALA A 25 -7.85 -33.86 -1.18
N SER A 26 -8.78 -33.12 -1.79
CA SER A 26 -9.71 -33.62 -2.82
C SER A 26 -9.31 -33.22 -4.26
N ALA A 27 -8.08 -32.76 -4.47
CA ALA A 27 -7.56 -32.33 -5.77
C ALA A 27 -7.85 -33.30 -6.94
N PRO A 28 -7.74 -34.64 -6.79
CA PRO A 28 -8.10 -35.59 -7.86
C PRO A 28 -9.58 -35.54 -8.27
N ASP A 29 -10.47 -35.07 -7.40
CA ASP A 29 -11.92 -35.10 -7.61
C ASP A 29 -12.43 -33.85 -8.31
N TRP A 30 -11.88 -32.67 -8.01
CA TRP A 30 -12.40 -31.40 -8.54
C TRP A 30 -11.56 -30.81 -9.69
N LEU A 31 -10.25 -31.10 -9.78
CA LEU A 31 -9.42 -30.57 -10.87
C LEU A 31 -9.78 -31.16 -12.25
N PRO A 32 -9.91 -32.49 -12.45
CA PRO A 32 -10.22 -33.01 -13.78
C PRO A 32 -11.57 -32.54 -14.35
N PRO A 33 -12.66 -32.43 -13.56
CA PRO A 33 -13.91 -31.85 -14.05
C PRO A 33 -13.83 -30.36 -14.43
N LEU A 34 -13.06 -29.54 -13.70
CA LEU A 34 -12.87 -28.12 -14.03
C LEU A 34 -11.96 -27.91 -15.25
N PHE A 35 -11.06 -28.85 -15.51
CA PHE A 35 -10.10 -28.81 -16.61
C PHE A 35 -10.30 -29.96 -17.60
N PRO A 36 -11.48 -30.08 -18.26
CA PRO A 36 -11.85 -31.26 -19.05
C PRO A 36 -11.00 -31.45 -20.31
N ARG A 37 -10.27 -30.41 -20.73
CA ARG A 37 -9.36 -30.43 -21.88
C ARG A 37 -7.91 -30.75 -21.50
N GLY A 38 -7.62 -30.93 -20.21
CA GLY A 38 -6.32 -31.38 -19.72
C GLY A 38 -6.08 -32.88 -19.97
N ARG A 39 -4.81 -33.28 -20.09
CA ARG A 39 -4.41 -34.69 -20.25
C ARG A 39 -3.84 -35.23 -18.94
N LEU A 40 -4.45 -36.28 -18.38
CA LEU A 40 -3.89 -36.96 -17.21
C LEU A 40 -2.56 -37.64 -17.53
N SER A 41 -1.60 -37.54 -16.62
CA SER A 41 -0.36 -38.31 -16.69
C SER A 41 -0.63 -39.81 -16.51
N ALA A 42 0.27 -40.66 -17.00
CA ALA A 42 0.13 -42.12 -16.96
C ALA A 42 -0.01 -42.66 -15.52
N ASP A 43 0.64 -42.01 -14.55
CA ASP A 43 0.55 -42.32 -13.13
C ASP A 43 -0.67 -41.70 -12.42
N ARG A 44 -1.49 -40.92 -13.16
CA ARG A 44 -2.65 -40.16 -12.68
C ARG A 44 -2.34 -39.20 -11.52
N ARG A 45 -1.08 -38.77 -11.37
CA ARG A 45 -0.67 -37.85 -10.30
C ARG A 45 -0.72 -36.39 -10.69
N THR A 46 -0.75 -36.10 -12.00
CA THR A 46 -0.80 -34.74 -12.54
C THR A 46 -1.75 -34.64 -13.73
N LEU A 47 -2.25 -33.44 -13.98
CA LEU A 47 -3.03 -33.07 -15.15
C LEU A 47 -2.23 -32.03 -15.95
N ARG A 48 -2.01 -32.29 -17.25
CA ARG A 48 -1.21 -31.46 -18.15
C ARG A 48 -2.10 -30.55 -18.99
N CYS A 49 -1.77 -29.26 -19.04
CA CYS A 49 -2.46 -28.23 -19.81
C CYS A 49 -1.45 -27.41 -20.62
N ALA A 50 -1.92 -26.66 -21.63
CA ALA A 50 -1.09 -25.70 -22.34
C ALA A 50 -0.77 -24.45 -21.51
N ASP A 51 -1.66 -24.08 -20.58
CA ASP A 51 -1.52 -22.94 -19.66
C ASP A 51 -2.45 -23.14 -18.46
N LEU A 52 -2.46 -22.18 -17.52
CA LEU A 52 -3.33 -22.18 -16.33
C LEU A 52 -4.83 -22.05 -16.66
N SER A 53 -5.20 -21.64 -17.87
CA SER A 53 -6.61 -21.57 -18.33
C SER A 53 -7.20 -22.92 -18.72
N GLY A 54 -6.39 -23.99 -18.73
CA GLY A 54 -6.87 -25.32 -19.08
C GLY A 54 -6.92 -25.62 -20.57
N ARG A 55 -6.23 -24.84 -21.40
CA ARG A 55 -6.16 -25.09 -22.85
C ARG A 55 -5.54 -26.47 -23.13
N PRO A 56 -5.98 -27.17 -24.20
CA PRO A 56 -5.50 -28.51 -24.50
C PRO A 56 -4.00 -28.49 -24.84
N PRO A 57 -3.19 -29.38 -24.25
CA PRO A 57 -1.76 -29.44 -24.54
C PRO A 57 -1.52 -29.94 -25.97
N ARG A 58 -0.62 -29.30 -26.72
CA ARG A 58 -0.19 -29.78 -28.05
C ARG A 58 0.77 -30.98 -27.95
N ASN A 59 1.70 -30.95 -26.99
CA ASN A 59 2.66 -32.02 -26.65
C ASN A 59 2.49 -32.43 -25.16
N GLU A 60 3.54 -32.40 -24.34
CA GLU A 60 3.44 -32.69 -22.90
C GLU A 60 2.70 -31.60 -22.09
N GLY A 61 2.50 -30.41 -22.67
CA GLY A 61 1.93 -29.23 -21.99
C GLY A 61 2.97 -28.48 -21.16
N SER A 62 2.96 -27.15 -21.19
CA SER A 62 3.84 -26.30 -20.37
C SER A 62 3.28 -26.04 -18.97
N CYS A 63 2.00 -26.37 -18.73
CA CYS A 63 1.35 -26.22 -17.44
C CYS A 63 1.08 -27.57 -16.78
N VAL A 64 1.42 -27.67 -15.50
CA VAL A 64 1.27 -28.88 -14.67
C VAL A 64 0.39 -28.59 -13.47
N LEU A 65 -0.75 -29.27 -13.39
CA LEU A 65 -1.63 -29.26 -12.23
C LEU A 65 -1.42 -30.54 -11.41
N HIS A 66 -1.11 -30.40 -10.13
CA HIS A 66 -0.80 -31.52 -9.25
C HIS A 66 -2.07 -32.07 -8.59
N LEU A 67 -2.35 -33.36 -8.80
CA LEU A 67 -3.51 -34.04 -8.20
C LEU A 67 -3.17 -34.66 -6.84
N VAL A 68 -1.89 -35.01 -6.60
CA VAL A 68 -1.44 -35.65 -5.35
C VAL A 68 -0.05 -35.17 -4.94
N GLY A 69 0.32 -35.41 -3.68
CA GLY A 69 1.63 -35.05 -3.11
C GLY A 69 1.63 -33.70 -2.40
N SER A 70 2.81 -33.19 -2.07
CA SER A 70 2.95 -31.94 -1.30
C SER A 70 2.43 -30.68 -2.01
N HIS A 71 2.24 -30.76 -3.33
CA HIS A 71 1.70 -29.68 -4.16
C HIS A 71 0.27 -29.97 -4.66
N ALA A 72 -0.45 -30.93 -4.08
CA ALA A 72 -1.81 -31.24 -4.51
C ALA A 72 -2.70 -29.98 -4.52
N GLY A 73 -3.42 -29.75 -5.61
CA GLY A 73 -4.24 -28.55 -5.82
C GLY A 73 -3.49 -27.34 -6.39
N TRP A 74 -2.20 -27.46 -6.71
CA TRP A 74 -1.41 -26.36 -7.31
C TRP A 74 -1.14 -26.55 -8.80
N GLY A 75 -1.06 -25.43 -9.51
CA GLY A 75 -0.70 -25.35 -10.92
C GLY A 75 0.57 -24.54 -11.14
N PHE A 76 1.43 -25.00 -12.05
CA PHE A 76 2.66 -24.31 -12.45
C PHE A 76 2.75 -24.25 -13.98
N ASP A 77 2.87 -23.04 -14.52
CA ASP A 77 3.16 -22.82 -15.94
C ASP A 77 4.65 -22.53 -16.12
N PHE A 78 5.37 -23.49 -16.70
CA PHE A 78 6.80 -23.40 -16.91
C PHE A 78 7.19 -22.51 -18.09
N ALA A 79 6.24 -22.09 -18.94
CA ALA A 79 6.50 -21.15 -20.03
C ALA A 79 6.48 -19.69 -19.54
N THR A 80 5.59 -19.36 -18.60
CA THR A 80 5.47 -17.99 -18.04
C THR A 80 6.16 -17.84 -16.69
N GLY A 81 6.43 -18.94 -15.98
CA GLY A 81 6.94 -18.94 -14.60
C GLY A 81 5.85 -18.67 -13.56
N GLU A 82 4.58 -18.67 -13.95
CA GLU A 82 3.45 -18.41 -13.07
C GLU A 82 3.04 -19.65 -12.28
N SER A 83 2.50 -19.42 -11.08
CA SER A 83 1.94 -20.46 -10.22
C SER A 83 0.58 -20.05 -9.71
N ALA A 84 -0.36 -20.99 -9.61
CA ALA A 84 -1.71 -20.78 -9.13
C ALA A 84 -2.04 -21.77 -8.00
N GLY A 85 -2.57 -21.25 -6.89
CA GLY A 85 -3.08 -22.09 -5.81
C GLY A 85 -4.48 -22.64 -6.11
N PRO A 86 -5.07 -23.44 -5.20
CA PRO A 86 -6.37 -24.09 -5.43
C PRO A 86 -7.52 -23.14 -5.78
N ILE A 87 -7.60 -21.98 -5.12
CA ILE A 87 -8.65 -20.98 -5.37
C ILE A 87 -8.39 -20.25 -6.69
N ASP A 88 -7.13 -19.92 -6.98
CA ASP A 88 -6.74 -19.27 -8.24
C ASP A 88 -7.03 -20.18 -9.44
N LEU A 89 -6.84 -21.49 -9.31
CA LEU A 89 -7.19 -22.45 -10.36
C LEU A 89 -8.70 -22.51 -10.61
N ILE A 90 -9.54 -22.33 -9.58
CA ILE A 90 -10.99 -22.21 -9.75
C ILE A 90 -11.31 -20.92 -10.52
N HIS A 91 -10.65 -19.81 -10.17
CA HIS A 91 -10.77 -18.56 -10.93
C HIS A 91 -10.38 -18.75 -12.40
N TYR A 92 -9.22 -19.33 -12.69
CA TYR A 92 -8.77 -19.57 -14.07
C TYR A 92 -9.70 -20.51 -14.85
N ALA A 93 -10.29 -21.51 -14.20
CA ALA A 93 -11.19 -22.47 -14.85
C ALA A 93 -12.60 -21.92 -15.09
N THR A 94 -13.11 -21.08 -14.19
CA THR A 94 -14.52 -20.67 -14.17
C THR A 94 -14.74 -19.21 -14.55
N GLY A 95 -13.72 -18.36 -14.44
CA GLY A 95 -13.81 -16.90 -14.60
C GLY A 95 -14.55 -16.19 -13.46
N LEU A 96 -14.85 -16.88 -12.35
CA LEU A 96 -15.52 -16.29 -11.20
C LEU A 96 -14.58 -15.36 -10.44
N GLU A 97 -15.11 -14.24 -9.96
CA GLU A 97 -14.39 -13.23 -9.16
C GLU A 97 -15.17 -12.98 -7.87
N ASP A 98 -14.48 -12.42 -6.85
CA ASP A 98 -15.05 -12.01 -5.56
C ASP A 98 -15.95 -13.08 -4.89
N GLY A 99 -17.14 -12.71 -4.41
CA GLY A 99 -18.04 -13.58 -3.64
C GLY A 99 -18.33 -14.93 -4.31
N PRO A 100 -18.78 -14.96 -5.58
CA PRO A 100 -19.03 -16.19 -6.32
C PRO A 100 -17.84 -17.16 -6.40
N LEU A 101 -16.61 -16.65 -6.49
CA LEU A 101 -15.40 -17.49 -6.50
C LEU A 101 -15.24 -18.25 -5.18
N PHE A 102 -15.43 -17.55 -4.05
CA PHE A 102 -15.30 -18.16 -2.73
C PHE A 102 -16.45 -19.13 -2.42
N GLU A 103 -17.66 -18.83 -2.87
CA GLU A 103 -18.80 -19.75 -2.76
C GLU A 103 -18.55 -21.06 -3.52
N GLU A 104 -18.01 -20.96 -4.74
CA GLU A 104 -17.66 -22.14 -5.54
C GLU A 104 -16.49 -22.93 -4.91
N ALA A 105 -15.48 -22.25 -4.36
CA ALA A 105 -14.39 -22.89 -3.64
C ALA A 105 -14.88 -23.64 -2.39
N VAL A 106 -15.80 -23.07 -1.63
CA VAL A 106 -16.44 -23.70 -0.46
C VAL A 106 -17.25 -24.94 -0.87
N ARG A 107 -18.00 -24.84 -1.98
CA ARG A 107 -18.78 -25.94 -2.54
C ARG A 107 -17.89 -27.11 -2.96
N LEU A 108 -16.80 -26.83 -3.68
CA LEU A 108 -15.84 -27.84 -4.13
C LEU A 108 -15.04 -28.45 -2.96
N ALA A 109 -14.75 -27.65 -1.93
CA ALA A 109 -14.12 -28.10 -0.69
C ALA A 109 -15.04 -28.96 0.21
N ARG A 110 -16.34 -29.05 -0.13
CA ARG A 110 -17.37 -29.77 0.64
C ARG A 110 -17.36 -29.40 2.12
N MET A 111 -17.33 -28.09 2.40
CA MET A 111 -17.29 -27.55 3.77
C MET A 111 -18.56 -27.85 4.58
N ASP A 112 -19.64 -28.22 3.89
CA ASP A 112 -20.92 -28.68 4.43
C ASP A 112 -20.85 -30.09 5.05
N LEU A 113 -19.79 -30.86 4.75
CA LEU A 113 -19.61 -32.21 5.30
C LEU A 113 -18.60 -32.23 6.47
N PRO A 114 -18.80 -33.12 7.48
CA PRO A 114 -17.84 -33.32 8.56
C PRO A 114 -16.50 -33.81 8.00
N VAL A 115 -15.39 -33.37 8.61
CA VAL A 115 -14.02 -33.69 8.17
C VAL A 115 -13.83 -35.21 8.13
N SER A 116 -13.64 -35.77 6.94
CA SER A 116 -13.22 -37.17 6.81
C SER A 116 -11.76 -37.29 7.25
N ALA A 117 -11.43 -38.29 8.06
CA ALA A 117 -10.08 -38.45 8.61
C ALA A 117 -9.03 -38.49 7.48
N PRO A 118 -7.87 -37.83 7.64
CA PRO A 118 -6.82 -37.85 6.62
C PRO A 118 -6.39 -39.30 6.38
N ARG A 119 -6.33 -39.71 5.12
CA ARG A 119 -5.72 -41.00 4.72
C ARG A 119 -4.26 -40.96 5.20
N PRO A 120 -3.81 -41.90 6.06
CA PRO A 120 -2.44 -41.90 6.50
C PRO A 120 -1.52 -42.08 5.29
N ALA A 121 -0.47 -41.26 5.22
CA ALA A 121 0.64 -41.50 4.30
C ALA A 121 1.15 -42.93 4.58
N SER A 122 1.26 -43.75 3.54
CA SER A 122 1.82 -45.10 3.67
C SER A 122 3.17 -45.02 4.38
N GLY A 123 3.27 -45.59 5.58
CA GLY A 123 4.51 -45.64 6.34
C GLY A 123 5.63 -46.29 5.51
N ARG A 124 6.88 -45.84 5.70
CA ARG A 124 8.04 -46.47 5.08
C ARG A 124 8.06 -47.97 5.47
N PRO A 125 8.41 -48.87 4.54
CA PRO A 125 8.52 -50.29 4.85
C PRO A 125 9.49 -50.51 6.03
N ASP A 126 9.08 -51.36 6.98
CA ASP A 126 9.92 -51.74 8.11
C ASP A 126 10.95 -52.78 7.65
N HIS A 127 12.23 -52.39 7.67
CA HIS A 127 13.36 -53.23 7.26
C HIS A 127 14.05 -53.94 8.44
N SER A 128 13.52 -53.83 9.66
CA SER A 128 14.20 -54.28 10.89
C SER A 128 14.56 -55.78 10.86
N LEU A 129 13.66 -56.63 10.37
CA LEU A 129 13.90 -58.09 10.24
C LEU A 129 14.97 -58.43 9.20
N GLU A 130 15.03 -57.67 8.10
CA GLU A 130 16.01 -57.88 7.04
C GLU A 130 17.41 -57.48 7.52
N VAL A 131 17.52 -56.34 8.21
CA VAL A 131 18.77 -55.89 8.84
C VAL A 131 19.25 -56.89 9.89
N ALA A 132 18.36 -57.38 10.76
CA ALA A 132 18.73 -58.36 11.78
C ALA A 132 19.27 -59.67 11.17
N ARG A 133 18.66 -60.17 10.09
CA ARG A 133 19.14 -61.37 9.37
C ARG A 133 20.51 -61.17 8.73
N ILE A 134 20.75 -60.02 8.13
CA ILE A 134 22.06 -59.71 7.53
C ILE A 134 23.13 -59.64 8.62
N LEU A 135 22.84 -59.00 9.76
CA LEU A 135 23.80 -58.89 10.87
C LEU A 135 24.09 -60.24 11.53
N ASP A 136 23.11 -61.14 11.64
CA ASP A 136 23.30 -62.49 12.17
C ASP A 136 24.28 -63.33 11.32
N GLY A 137 24.30 -63.11 10.00
CA GLY A 137 25.24 -63.75 9.07
C GLY A 137 26.62 -63.08 8.98
N CYS A 138 26.88 -62.02 9.74
CA CYS A 138 28.13 -61.26 9.65
C CYS A 138 29.24 -61.88 10.52
N ARG A 139 30.50 -61.74 10.08
CA ARG A 139 31.71 -62.10 10.83
C ARG A 139 32.79 -61.00 10.72
N PRO A 140 33.84 -61.02 11.57
CA PRO A 140 34.97 -60.11 11.44
C PRO A 140 35.67 -60.20 10.07
N LEU A 141 36.34 -59.12 9.66
CA LEU A 141 36.98 -59.02 8.34
C LEU A 141 38.21 -59.92 8.18
N ALA A 142 38.95 -60.19 9.27
CA ALA A 142 40.17 -60.98 9.23
C ALA A 142 39.98 -62.35 8.53
N GLY A 143 40.82 -62.62 7.53
CA GLY A 143 40.79 -63.83 6.72
C GLY A 143 39.69 -63.90 5.66
N THR A 144 38.96 -62.80 5.41
CA THR A 144 37.84 -62.75 4.45
C THR A 144 38.18 -62.00 3.16
N VAL A 145 37.28 -62.12 2.17
CA VAL A 145 37.38 -61.37 0.90
C VAL A 145 37.34 -59.85 1.12
N ALA A 146 36.66 -59.37 2.18
CA ALA A 146 36.68 -57.96 2.55
C ALA A 146 38.06 -57.48 3.02
N GLU A 147 38.83 -58.32 3.73
CA GLU A 147 40.21 -57.98 4.09
C GLU A 147 41.09 -57.91 2.84
N THR A 148 40.94 -58.86 1.90
CA THR A 148 41.63 -58.81 0.60
C THR A 148 41.30 -57.52 -0.15
N TYR A 149 40.03 -57.09 -0.13
CA TYR A 149 39.58 -55.84 -0.74
C TYR A 149 40.18 -54.59 -0.09
N LEU A 150 40.24 -54.51 1.24
CA LEU A 150 40.89 -53.39 1.91
C LEU A 150 42.39 -53.37 1.60
N ARG A 151 43.07 -54.53 1.66
CA ARG A 151 44.50 -54.65 1.35
C ARG A 151 44.83 -54.25 -0.09
N SER A 152 43.99 -54.62 -1.08
CA SER A 152 44.20 -54.21 -2.48
C SER A 152 44.13 -52.68 -2.68
N ARG A 153 43.48 -51.98 -1.74
CA ARG A 153 43.35 -50.52 -1.67
C ARG A 153 44.36 -49.86 -0.73
N GLY A 154 45.34 -50.61 -0.22
CA GLY A 154 46.37 -50.14 0.71
C GLY A 154 45.86 -49.90 2.14
N LEU A 155 44.66 -50.41 2.47
CA LEU A 155 44.02 -50.22 3.78
C LEU A 155 44.16 -51.48 4.64
N ALA A 156 44.27 -51.28 5.95
CA ALA A 156 44.24 -52.35 6.93
C ALA A 156 42.82 -52.54 7.50
N ASP A 157 42.54 -53.73 8.05
CA ASP A 157 41.34 -53.97 8.84
C ASP A 157 41.41 -53.13 10.14
N PRO A 158 40.44 -52.22 10.39
CA PRO A 158 40.43 -51.42 11.63
C PRO A 158 40.14 -52.24 12.89
N GLY A 159 39.67 -53.49 12.77
CA GLY A 159 39.22 -54.30 13.92
C GLY A 159 37.98 -53.72 14.61
N SER A 160 37.23 -52.87 13.92
CA SER A 160 36.03 -52.23 14.47
C SER A 160 34.85 -53.21 14.55
N PRO A 161 34.09 -53.24 15.66
CA PRO A 161 32.86 -54.03 15.73
C PRO A 161 31.74 -53.51 14.80
N ASP A 162 31.89 -52.29 14.27
CA ASP A 162 30.91 -51.65 13.39
C ASP A 162 31.22 -51.85 11.90
N LEU A 163 32.31 -52.52 11.55
CA LEU A 163 32.63 -52.91 10.18
C LEU A 163 32.80 -54.43 10.13
N LEU A 164 31.89 -55.10 9.45
CA LEU A 164 31.79 -56.56 9.39
C LEU A 164 31.80 -57.05 7.94
N TYR A 165 31.86 -58.36 7.77
CA TYR A 165 31.82 -59.03 6.48
C TYR A 165 30.67 -60.04 6.42
N HIS A 166 30.00 -60.12 5.28
CA HIS A 166 28.95 -61.10 4.98
C HIS A 166 29.26 -61.81 3.66
N ASP A 167 29.09 -63.14 3.61
CA ASP A 167 29.41 -63.95 2.42
C ASP A 167 28.42 -63.78 1.26
N ASP A 168 27.15 -63.53 1.58
CA ASP A 168 26.06 -63.65 0.61
C ASP A 168 25.02 -62.52 0.76
N LEU A 169 25.42 -61.28 0.46
CA LEU A 169 24.49 -60.15 0.45
C LEU A 169 23.58 -60.23 -0.78
N ALA A 170 22.31 -60.56 -0.56
CA ALA A 170 21.32 -60.67 -1.62
C ALA A 170 21.12 -59.32 -2.36
N ASP A 171 21.27 -59.36 -3.69
CA ASP A 171 20.94 -58.26 -4.58
C ASP A 171 19.83 -58.66 -5.56
N ARG A 172 18.72 -57.91 -5.54
CA ARG A 172 17.55 -58.23 -6.37
C ARG A 172 17.77 -57.91 -7.84
N ASP A 173 18.61 -56.91 -8.14
CA ASP A 173 18.84 -56.44 -9.51
C ASP A 173 19.67 -57.46 -10.30
N THR A 174 20.69 -58.03 -9.66
CA THR A 174 21.55 -59.08 -10.25
C THR A 174 21.07 -60.51 -9.98
N ALA A 175 20.01 -60.68 -9.18
CA ALA A 175 19.43 -61.97 -8.80
C ALA A 175 20.44 -62.99 -8.24
N ARG A 176 21.51 -62.51 -7.60
CA ARG A 176 22.51 -63.30 -6.87
C ARG A 176 22.89 -62.61 -5.57
N GLY A 177 23.56 -63.34 -4.68
CA GLY A 177 24.26 -62.70 -3.59
C GLY A 177 25.73 -62.43 -3.92
N TRP A 178 26.30 -61.51 -3.16
CA TRP A 178 27.70 -61.09 -3.28
C TRP A 178 28.35 -61.06 -1.90
N PRO A 179 29.63 -61.41 -1.78
CA PRO A 179 30.37 -61.09 -0.56
C PRO A 179 30.43 -59.57 -0.39
N GLY A 180 30.49 -59.08 0.85
CA GLY A 180 30.56 -57.64 1.05
C GLY A 180 30.83 -57.16 2.46
N LEU A 181 31.23 -55.89 2.55
CA LEU A 181 31.37 -55.15 3.80
C LEU A 181 29.97 -54.73 4.28
N VAL A 182 29.68 -54.98 5.55
CA VAL A 182 28.47 -54.54 6.24
C VAL A 182 28.89 -53.65 7.39
N ALA A 183 28.51 -52.37 7.33
CA ALA A 183 28.81 -51.41 8.36
C ALA A 183 27.56 -51.06 9.17
N VAL A 184 27.67 -51.15 10.50
CA VAL A 184 26.61 -50.80 11.45
C VAL A 184 26.59 -49.28 11.65
N VAL A 185 25.42 -48.68 11.48
CA VAL A 185 25.26 -47.23 11.61
C VAL A 185 24.81 -46.88 13.03
N ARG A 186 25.58 -46.05 13.72
CA ARG A 186 25.30 -45.59 15.09
C ARG A 186 24.99 -44.10 15.14
N ASP A 187 24.20 -43.70 16.12
CA ASP A 187 23.93 -42.28 16.39
C ASP A 187 25.07 -41.62 17.23
N GLY A 188 24.88 -40.34 17.58
CA GLY A 188 25.79 -39.57 18.43
C GLY A 188 26.05 -40.22 19.80
N ALA A 189 25.03 -40.85 20.39
CA ALA A 189 25.13 -41.56 21.66
C ALA A 189 25.80 -42.95 21.55
N GLY A 190 25.98 -43.46 20.33
CA GLY A 190 26.60 -44.76 20.05
C GLY A 190 25.62 -45.92 20.00
N GLN A 191 24.33 -45.65 19.98
CA GLN A 191 23.31 -46.69 19.83
C GLN A 191 23.14 -47.06 18.35
N PRO A 192 22.94 -48.34 18.01
CA PRO A 192 22.60 -48.73 16.65
C PRO A 192 21.30 -48.06 16.22
N THR A 193 21.33 -47.41 15.06
CA THR A 193 20.15 -46.75 14.48
C THR A 193 19.11 -47.76 13.98
N GLY A 194 19.53 -49.00 13.73
CA GLY A 194 18.76 -50.01 13.00
C GLY A 194 19.05 -50.00 11.49
N GLY A 195 19.91 -49.10 11.00
CA GLY A 195 20.39 -49.07 9.62
C GLY A 195 21.78 -49.69 9.44
N ILE A 196 22.02 -50.19 8.23
CA ILE A 196 23.33 -50.72 7.78
C ILE A 196 23.74 -50.12 6.44
N HIS A 197 25.04 -49.98 6.24
CA HIS A 197 25.65 -49.66 4.96
C HIS A 197 26.35 -50.89 4.39
N ARG A 198 26.04 -51.25 3.15
CA ARG A 198 26.56 -52.45 2.48
C ARG A 198 27.41 -52.06 1.28
N THR A 199 28.64 -52.55 1.22
CA THR A 199 29.50 -52.45 0.03
C THR A 199 29.66 -53.84 -0.56
N PHE A 200 29.09 -54.06 -1.74
CA PHE A 200 29.12 -55.35 -2.43
C PHE A 200 30.48 -55.49 -3.13
N LEU A 201 31.10 -56.66 -3.03
CA LEU A 201 32.45 -56.97 -3.52
C LEU A 201 32.39 -58.10 -4.54
N LEU A 202 33.36 -58.12 -5.45
CA LEU A 202 33.58 -59.28 -6.30
C LEU A 202 34.05 -60.48 -5.46
N ASP A 203 33.82 -61.69 -5.97
CA ASP A 203 34.15 -62.95 -5.28
C ASP A 203 35.65 -63.09 -4.94
N ASP A 204 36.52 -62.42 -5.71
CA ASP A 204 37.97 -62.37 -5.50
C ASP A 204 38.43 -61.17 -4.65
N GLY A 205 37.53 -60.26 -4.27
CA GLY A 205 37.84 -59.05 -3.50
C GLY A 205 38.66 -58.01 -4.26
N SER A 206 38.79 -58.12 -5.58
CA SER A 206 39.61 -57.21 -6.38
C SER A 206 39.03 -55.79 -6.45
N CYS A 207 37.69 -55.67 -6.52
CA CYS A 207 37.00 -54.39 -6.51
C CYS A 207 35.53 -54.54 -6.03
N LYS A 208 34.78 -53.43 -6.09
CA LYS A 208 33.34 -53.42 -5.78
C LYS A 208 32.57 -54.16 -6.87
N ALA A 209 31.61 -54.99 -6.48
CA ALA A 209 30.67 -55.60 -7.39
C ALA A 209 29.69 -54.57 -7.98
N PRO A 210 29.00 -54.88 -9.10
CA PRO A 210 28.07 -53.97 -9.78
C PRO A 210 27.01 -53.29 -8.89
N PRO A 211 26.44 -53.93 -7.84
CA PRO A 211 25.49 -53.25 -6.96
C PRO A 211 26.08 -52.07 -6.17
N GLY A 212 27.42 -51.98 -6.09
CA GLY A 212 28.14 -50.86 -5.49
C GLY A 212 27.89 -50.73 -3.98
N LYS A 213 27.48 -49.53 -3.56
CA LYS A 213 27.17 -49.18 -2.16
C LYS A 213 25.66 -49.02 -2.00
N LYS A 214 25.04 -49.74 -1.06
CA LYS A 214 23.60 -49.61 -0.76
C LYS A 214 23.38 -49.50 0.75
N MET A 215 22.49 -48.59 1.15
CA MET A 215 22.03 -48.46 2.54
C MET A 215 20.70 -49.22 2.74
N LEU A 216 20.45 -49.72 3.95
CA LEU A 216 19.20 -50.37 4.32
C LEU A 216 18.82 -49.93 5.74
N GLY A 217 17.54 -49.56 5.94
CA GLY A 217 17.06 -49.09 7.23
C GLY A 217 17.36 -47.60 7.52
N PRO A 218 17.07 -47.13 8.74
CA PRO A 218 17.27 -45.73 9.15
C PRO A 218 18.76 -45.39 9.30
N ILE A 219 19.25 -44.42 8.53
CA ILE A 219 20.67 -43.98 8.53
C ILE A 219 20.85 -42.49 8.86
N ALA A 220 19.75 -41.76 9.05
CA ALA A 220 19.80 -40.32 9.24
C ALA A 220 20.55 -39.96 10.53
N ASN A 221 21.46 -38.99 10.44
CA ASN A 221 22.34 -38.54 11.54
C ASN A 221 23.26 -39.65 12.09
N GLY A 222 23.42 -40.76 11.37
CA GLY A 222 24.24 -41.88 11.79
C GLY A 222 25.59 -41.94 11.10
N HIS A 223 26.54 -42.60 11.77
CA HIS A 223 27.92 -42.76 11.33
C HIS A 223 28.46 -44.14 11.69
N VAL A 224 29.51 -44.56 10.98
CA VAL A 224 30.23 -45.81 11.25
C VAL A 224 31.48 -45.49 12.06
N ARG A 225 31.60 -46.08 13.26
CA ARG A 225 32.73 -45.84 14.16
C ARG A 225 33.86 -46.81 13.85
N LEU A 226 34.85 -46.39 13.07
CA LEU A 226 35.95 -47.27 12.65
C LEU A 226 37.08 -47.37 13.68
N ALA A 227 37.13 -46.48 14.66
CA ALA A 227 38.10 -46.48 15.75
C ALA A 227 37.47 -45.85 17.00
N PRO A 228 37.95 -46.16 18.22
CA PRO A 228 37.56 -45.42 19.42
C PRO A 228 37.98 -43.94 19.32
N LEU A 229 37.32 -43.08 20.10
CA LEU A 229 37.72 -41.67 20.24
C LEU A 229 39.18 -41.60 20.74
N GLY A 230 39.99 -40.69 20.18
CA GLY A 230 41.36 -40.46 20.62
C GLY A 230 41.43 -40.10 22.11
N ALA A 231 42.50 -40.50 22.80
CA ALA A 231 42.66 -40.24 24.24
C ALA A 231 42.71 -38.74 24.59
N ASP A 232 43.07 -37.91 23.61
CA ASP A 232 43.09 -36.45 23.63
C ASP A 232 41.74 -35.80 23.24
N GLY A 233 40.74 -36.61 22.87
CA GLY A 233 39.45 -36.16 22.37
C GLY A 233 39.46 -35.78 20.88
N HIS A 234 40.51 -36.11 20.13
CA HIS A 234 40.62 -35.82 18.69
C HIS A 234 39.93 -36.90 17.85
N LEU A 235 39.03 -36.46 16.96
CA LEU A 235 38.28 -37.32 16.05
C LEU A 235 38.36 -36.84 14.60
N GLY A 236 38.58 -37.74 13.67
CA GLY A 236 38.43 -37.51 12.24
C GLY A 236 37.01 -37.81 11.77
N VAL A 237 36.50 -37.10 10.76
CA VAL A 237 35.27 -37.46 10.05
C VAL A 237 35.50 -37.39 8.54
N ALA A 238 35.15 -38.46 7.82
CA ALA A 238 35.18 -38.50 6.35
C ALA A 238 33.84 -38.97 5.76
N GLU A 239 33.62 -38.74 4.46
CA GLU A 239 32.39 -39.16 3.77
C GLU A 239 32.31 -40.70 3.62
N GLY A 240 33.35 -41.33 3.09
CA GLY A 240 33.41 -42.78 2.85
C GLY A 240 34.13 -43.59 3.94
N ILE A 241 33.82 -44.89 4.04
CA ILE A 241 34.56 -45.84 4.91
C ILE A 241 36.02 -45.94 4.46
N GLU A 242 36.25 -46.09 3.15
CA GLU A 242 37.60 -46.19 2.60
C GLU A 242 38.40 -44.89 2.79
N THR A 243 37.75 -43.74 2.62
CA THR A 243 38.34 -42.41 2.86
C THR A 243 38.71 -42.23 4.34
N ALA A 244 37.84 -42.65 5.26
CA ALA A 244 38.11 -42.56 6.69
C ALA A 244 39.29 -43.45 7.13
N LEU A 245 39.37 -44.68 6.61
CA LEU A 245 40.51 -45.57 6.86
C LEU A 245 41.80 -45.00 6.28
N ALA A 246 41.74 -44.41 5.08
CA ALA A 246 42.91 -43.78 4.46
C ALA A 246 43.39 -42.56 5.26
N ALA A 247 42.48 -41.69 5.69
CA ALA A 247 42.83 -40.55 6.55
C ALA A 247 43.44 -41.00 7.88
N THR A 248 42.91 -42.06 8.50
CA THR A 248 43.51 -42.64 9.72
C THR A 248 44.95 -43.12 9.44
N ALA A 249 45.20 -43.79 8.31
CA ALA A 249 46.52 -44.26 7.95
C ALA A 249 47.53 -43.14 7.63
N ILE A 250 47.09 -42.05 6.99
CA ILE A 250 47.94 -40.91 6.62
C ILE A 250 48.27 -40.03 7.83
N PHE A 251 47.25 -39.70 8.64
CA PHE A 251 47.35 -38.67 9.68
C PHE A 251 47.46 -39.23 11.10
N GLY A 252 47.21 -40.53 11.31
CA GLY A 252 47.19 -41.14 12.64
C GLY A 252 46.00 -40.71 13.51
N ILE A 253 44.99 -40.05 12.93
CA ILE A 253 43.80 -39.57 13.64
C ILE A 253 42.68 -40.62 13.55
N PRO A 254 42.10 -41.08 14.68
CA PRO A 254 40.94 -41.98 14.66
C PRO A 254 39.79 -41.38 13.86
N THR A 255 39.36 -41.98 12.75
CA THR A 255 38.40 -41.35 11.82
C THR A 255 37.11 -42.16 11.66
N TRP A 256 35.96 -41.50 11.70
CA TRP A 256 34.64 -42.10 11.48
C TRP A 256 34.09 -41.77 10.08
N ALA A 257 33.19 -42.62 9.58
CA ALA A 257 32.58 -42.44 8.26
C ALA A 257 31.13 -41.95 8.36
N GLY A 258 30.82 -40.81 7.73
CA GLY A 258 29.49 -40.21 7.63
C GLY A 258 28.60 -40.80 6.53
N LEU A 259 29.15 -41.71 5.70
CA LEU A 259 28.49 -42.45 4.61
C LEU A 259 27.96 -41.62 3.42
N SER A 260 27.81 -40.31 3.57
CA SER A 260 27.39 -39.36 2.54
C SER A 260 27.72 -37.93 2.96
N ALA A 261 27.74 -37.00 1.99
CA ALA A 261 27.87 -35.57 2.26
C ALA A 261 26.81 -35.03 3.25
N ASP A 262 25.55 -35.49 3.20
CA ASP A 262 24.52 -35.08 4.18
C ASP A 262 24.81 -35.67 5.58
N GLY A 263 25.34 -36.90 5.65
CA GLY A 263 25.76 -37.52 6.90
C GLY A 263 26.92 -36.78 7.57
N VAL A 264 27.93 -36.34 6.80
CA VAL A 264 29.01 -35.47 7.30
C VAL A 264 28.43 -34.13 7.78
N ARG A 265 27.56 -33.49 6.99
CA ARG A 265 26.91 -32.23 7.37
C ARG A 265 26.13 -32.33 8.69
N ARG A 266 25.45 -33.45 8.91
CA ARG A 266 24.61 -33.72 10.08
C ARG A 266 25.30 -34.52 11.17
N PHE A 267 26.61 -34.70 11.06
CA PHE A 267 27.40 -35.48 12.00
C PHE A 267 27.14 -35.06 13.45
N GLN A 268 26.98 -36.05 14.33
CA GLN A 268 26.86 -35.87 15.76
C GLN A 268 28.10 -36.45 16.42
N TRP A 269 28.80 -35.61 17.18
CA TRP A 269 30.03 -35.99 17.86
C TRP A 269 29.74 -36.62 19.23
N PRO A 270 30.56 -37.58 19.68
CA PRO A 270 30.41 -38.19 20.99
C PRO A 270 30.82 -37.22 22.10
N GLU A 271 30.36 -37.50 23.32
CA GLU A 271 30.83 -36.80 24.52
C GLU A 271 32.34 -37.01 24.71
N GLY A 272 33.06 -35.98 25.17
CA GLY A 272 34.52 -35.98 25.30
C GLY A 272 35.30 -35.55 24.06
N THR A 273 34.61 -35.16 22.97
CA THR A 273 35.27 -34.61 21.77
C THR A 273 35.80 -33.20 22.03
N SER A 274 37.11 -33.03 21.90
CA SER A 274 37.82 -31.75 22.06
C SER A 274 38.20 -31.12 20.72
N GLN A 275 38.45 -31.96 19.70
CA GLN A 275 38.88 -31.54 18.38
C GLN A 275 38.33 -32.45 17.28
N ILE A 276 37.92 -31.87 16.14
CA ILE A 276 37.51 -32.63 14.96
C ILE A 276 38.28 -32.20 13.71
N THR A 277 38.91 -33.16 13.02
CA THR A 277 39.45 -32.96 11.67
C THR A 277 38.48 -33.52 10.63
N ILE A 278 38.05 -32.67 9.70
CA ILE A 278 37.09 -33.04 8.66
C ILE A 278 37.87 -33.33 7.38
N PHE A 279 37.88 -34.60 6.98
CA PHE A 279 38.51 -35.09 5.76
C PHE A 279 37.48 -35.06 4.63
N ALA A 280 37.49 -33.98 3.85
CA ALA A 280 36.53 -33.75 2.78
C ALA A 280 37.05 -34.30 1.45
N ASP A 281 36.19 -34.97 0.69
CA ASP A 281 36.48 -35.38 -0.69
C ASP A 281 36.71 -34.13 -1.58
N ALA A 282 37.41 -34.29 -2.71
CA ALA A 282 37.75 -33.19 -3.63
C ALA A 282 36.54 -32.63 -4.41
N GLY A 283 35.34 -33.17 -4.22
CA GLY A 283 34.10 -32.69 -4.83
C GLY A 283 33.47 -31.49 -4.13
N ASP A 284 32.69 -30.69 -4.87
CA ASP A 284 31.97 -29.53 -4.32
C ASP A 284 30.98 -29.90 -3.20
N ALA A 285 30.32 -31.06 -3.32
CA ALA A 285 29.38 -31.53 -2.31
C ALA A 285 30.08 -31.86 -0.98
N GLY A 286 31.25 -32.52 -1.03
CA GLY A 286 32.07 -32.87 0.14
C GLY A 286 32.62 -31.62 0.83
N ARG A 287 33.16 -30.66 0.07
CA ARG A 287 33.61 -29.36 0.61
C ARG A 287 32.50 -28.59 1.31
N GLN A 288 31.30 -28.54 0.71
CA GLN A 288 30.15 -27.87 1.31
C GLN A 288 29.65 -28.57 2.58
N ALA A 289 29.68 -29.91 2.60
CA ALA A 289 29.35 -30.68 3.79
C ALA A 289 30.34 -30.42 4.94
N ALA A 290 31.64 -30.39 4.63
CA ALA A 290 32.69 -30.10 5.59
C ALA A 290 32.59 -28.69 6.16
N ALA A 291 32.36 -27.67 5.32
CA ALA A 291 32.14 -26.30 5.78
C ALA A 291 30.92 -26.20 6.73
N ALA A 292 29.82 -26.87 6.39
CA ALA A 292 28.63 -26.87 7.24
C ALA A 292 28.84 -27.57 8.58
N LEU A 293 29.66 -28.63 8.63
CA LEU A 293 30.05 -29.27 9.89
C LEU A 293 31.02 -28.37 10.69
N ALA A 294 32.01 -27.75 10.06
CA ALA A 294 32.92 -26.80 10.71
C ALA A 294 32.17 -25.64 11.37
N ASP A 295 31.17 -25.06 10.69
CA ASP A 295 30.30 -24.02 11.26
C ASP A 295 29.56 -24.50 12.52
N ARG A 296 29.09 -25.75 12.53
CA ARG A 296 28.42 -26.34 13.70
C ARG A 296 29.39 -26.57 14.86
N LEU A 297 30.62 -26.96 14.57
CA LEU A 297 31.68 -27.18 15.57
C LEU A 297 32.16 -25.86 16.17
N ASN A 298 32.33 -24.83 15.35
CA ASN A 298 32.68 -23.47 15.81
C ASN A 298 31.63 -22.91 16.78
N ARG A 299 30.33 -23.13 16.53
CA ARG A 299 29.25 -22.71 17.45
C ARG A 299 29.22 -23.49 18.76
N ALA A 300 29.85 -24.66 18.77
CA ALA A 300 29.96 -25.52 19.95
C ALA A 300 31.33 -25.37 20.64
N ASP A 301 32.16 -24.41 20.21
CA ASP A 301 33.52 -24.17 20.69
C ASP A 301 34.44 -25.42 20.61
N ILE A 302 34.23 -26.28 19.61
CA ILE A 302 35.08 -27.46 19.34
C ILE A 302 36.12 -27.10 18.28
N LEU A 303 37.39 -27.32 18.60
CA LEU A 303 38.50 -27.07 17.68
C LEU A 303 38.32 -27.90 16.41
N ASN A 304 38.48 -27.29 15.24
CA ASN A 304 38.29 -28.03 13.99
C ASN A 304 39.21 -27.56 12.86
N SER A 305 39.46 -28.47 11.93
CA SER A 305 40.26 -28.23 10.73
C SER A 305 39.67 -29.01 9.56
N ILE A 306 39.64 -28.42 8.36
CA ILE A 306 39.24 -29.12 7.14
C ILE A 306 40.51 -29.49 6.36
N VAL A 307 40.62 -30.76 5.98
CA VAL A 307 41.69 -31.26 5.11
C VAL A 307 41.04 -31.84 3.86
N VAL A 308 41.63 -31.54 2.70
CA VAL A 308 41.23 -32.08 1.39
C VAL A 308 42.39 -32.90 0.82
N PRO A 309 42.12 -33.92 0.00
CA PRO A 309 43.17 -34.70 -0.63
C PRO A 309 44.00 -33.82 -1.60
N LEU A 310 45.28 -34.12 -1.72
CA LEU A 310 46.22 -33.46 -2.62
C LEU A 310 46.02 -33.93 -4.07
N HIS A 311 45.64 -35.20 -4.27
CA HIS A 311 45.45 -35.82 -5.58
C HIS A 311 44.20 -36.70 -5.60
N GLY A 312 43.57 -36.79 -6.77
CA GLY A 312 42.40 -37.65 -6.96
C GLY A 312 41.13 -37.10 -6.34
N ASP A 313 40.16 -37.98 -6.16
CA ASP A 313 38.83 -37.62 -5.65
C ASP A 313 38.73 -37.79 -4.13
N ASP A 314 39.53 -38.68 -3.53
CA ASP A 314 39.51 -39.01 -2.10
C ASP A 314 40.90 -39.30 -1.49
N PHE A 315 40.97 -39.44 -0.17
CA PHE A 315 42.23 -39.72 0.55
C PHE A 315 42.80 -41.13 0.30
N ASN A 316 42.02 -42.08 -0.24
CA ASN A 316 42.56 -43.39 -0.62
C ASN A 316 43.51 -43.23 -1.83
N ASP A 317 43.22 -42.31 -2.75
CA ASP A 317 44.09 -42.01 -3.87
C ASP A 317 45.46 -41.48 -3.39
N ASP A 318 45.47 -40.56 -2.41
CA ASP A 318 46.69 -40.05 -1.80
C ASP A 318 47.48 -41.12 -1.06
N LEU A 319 46.81 -41.99 -0.29
CA LEU A 319 47.47 -43.11 0.39
C LEU A 319 48.13 -44.06 -0.61
N ARG A 320 47.46 -44.36 -1.72
CA ARG A 320 48.02 -45.23 -2.78
C ARG A 320 49.20 -44.59 -3.52
N GLN A 321 49.31 -43.27 -3.50
CA GLN A 321 50.47 -42.54 -4.00
C GLN A 321 51.59 -42.39 -2.95
N GLY A 322 51.44 -42.97 -1.76
CA GLY A 322 52.44 -42.96 -0.71
C GLY A 322 52.58 -41.62 0.03
N LYS A 323 51.52 -40.81 0.05
CA LYS A 323 51.51 -39.54 0.79
C LYS A 323 51.47 -39.78 2.30
N SER A 324 52.13 -38.89 3.03
CA SER A 324 52.26 -38.88 4.49
C SER A 324 51.74 -37.57 5.06
N ALA A 325 51.48 -37.49 6.36
CA ALA A 325 51.05 -36.24 7.01
C ALA A 325 51.98 -35.04 6.75
N ALA A 326 53.28 -35.27 6.52
CA ALA A 326 54.25 -34.20 6.22
C ALA A 326 53.98 -33.51 4.86
N ASP A 327 53.42 -34.24 3.89
CA ASP A 327 53.06 -33.71 2.58
C ASP A 327 51.89 -32.70 2.66
N TYR A 328 51.15 -32.70 3.76
CA TYR A 328 50.01 -31.80 4.01
C TYR A 328 50.39 -30.57 4.87
N SER A 329 51.70 -30.27 5.01
CA SER A 329 52.28 -29.20 5.83
C SER A 329 51.31 -28.04 6.14
N LEU A 330 50.70 -28.11 7.32
CA LEU A 330 49.83 -27.09 7.89
C LEU A 330 50.71 -25.97 8.43
N GLU A 331 50.85 -24.86 7.71
CA GLU A 331 51.37 -23.64 8.33
C GLU A 331 50.39 -23.16 9.41
N PRO A 332 50.87 -22.77 10.62
CA PRO A 332 50.05 -22.07 11.58
C PRO A 332 49.67 -20.69 11.05
N ALA A 333 48.40 -20.34 11.24
CA ALA A 333 47.75 -19.10 10.82
C ALA A 333 48.65 -17.86 10.78
N ALA A 334 48.61 -17.18 9.63
CA ALA A 334 49.22 -15.90 9.34
C ALA A 334 49.06 -14.86 10.47
N GLN A 335 50.10 -14.03 10.62
CA GLN A 335 50.12 -12.82 11.43
C GLN A 335 48.85 -11.96 11.23
N PRO A 336 48.37 -11.22 12.25
CA PRO A 336 47.17 -10.41 12.12
C PRO A 336 47.37 -9.36 11.02
N ALA A 337 46.67 -9.55 9.90
CA ALA A 337 46.72 -8.65 8.76
C ALA A 337 46.14 -7.28 9.14
N ARG A 338 46.76 -6.20 8.66
CA ARG A 338 46.24 -4.83 8.76
C ARG A 338 44.76 -4.79 8.33
N THR A 339 43.89 -4.26 9.19
CA THR A 339 42.47 -4.04 8.92
C THR A 339 42.28 -2.91 7.91
N LEU A 340 41.48 -3.15 6.86
CA LEU A 340 41.09 -2.14 5.87
C LEU A 340 39.82 -1.43 6.39
N ASN A 341 39.95 -0.19 6.85
CA ASN A 341 38.88 0.52 7.57
C ASN A 341 38.30 1.69 6.78
N THR A 342 38.94 2.12 5.69
CA THR A 342 38.49 3.25 4.86
C THR A 342 38.28 2.85 3.40
N LEU A 343 37.43 3.60 2.68
CA LEU A 343 37.19 3.38 1.25
C LEU A 343 38.48 3.48 0.42
N ALA A 344 39.35 4.43 0.73
CA ALA A 344 40.63 4.63 0.03
C ALA A 344 41.59 3.45 0.22
N GLU A 345 41.62 2.84 1.41
CA GLU A 345 42.42 1.63 1.66
C GLU A 345 41.88 0.42 0.89
N MET A 346 40.56 0.29 0.77
CA MET A 346 39.92 -0.77 -0.02
C MET A 346 40.16 -0.58 -1.52
N GLU A 347 40.13 0.66 -2.03
CA GLU A 347 40.45 0.98 -3.42
C GLU A 347 41.91 0.67 -3.75
N ALA A 348 42.84 1.07 -2.87
CA ALA A 348 44.26 0.75 -3.02
C ALA A 348 44.50 -0.77 -3.00
N ALA A 349 43.83 -1.50 -2.11
CA ALA A 349 43.90 -2.95 -2.05
C ALA A 349 43.31 -3.62 -3.30
N ALA A 350 42.21 -3.09 -3.86
CA ALA A 350 41.62 -3.58 -5.10
C ALA A 350 42.55 -3.43 -6.31
N LEU A 351 43.30 -2.32 -6.38
CA LEU A 351 44.29 -2.04 -7.42
C LEU A 351 45.57 -2.87 -7.26
N ALA A 352 45.90 -3.29 -6.05
CA ALA A 352 47.09 -4.08 -5.73
C ALA A 352 46.92 -5.60 -6.00
N LEU A 353 45.72 -6.05 -6.34
CA LEU A 353 45.46 -7.47 -6.64
C LEU A 353 46.24 -7.94 -7.88
N THR A 354 46.57 -9.23 -7.91
CA THR A 354 47.24 -9.87 -9.05
C THR A 354 46.25 -10.53 -10.01
N CYS A 355 46.72 -10.93 -11.20
CA CYS A 355 45.95 -11.76 -12.14
C CYS A 355 46.78 -13.01 -12.51
N PRO A 356 46.46 -14.22 -11.99
CA PRO A 356 45.34 -14.54 -11.10
C PRO A 356 45.49 -13.93 -9.69
N PRO A 357 44.37 -13.63 -8.99
CA PRO A 357 44.44 -13.01 -7.67
C PRO A 357 44.94 -13.99 -6.61
N ASP A 358 45.75 -13.48 -5.68
CA ASP A 358 45.95 -14.14 -4.40
C ASP A 358 44.62 -14.26 -3.66
N MET A 359 44.26 -15.49 -3.28
CA MET A 359 42.95 -15.77 -2.68
C MET A 359 42.83 -15.22 -1.27
N THR A 360 43.93 -15.05 -0.55
CA THR A 360 43.97 -14.49 0.81
C THR A 360 43.71 -12.99 0.76
N ASP A 361 44.36 -12.28 -0.17
CA ASP A 361 44.19 -10.84 -0.36
C ASP A 361 42.80 -10.51 -0.92
N LEU A 362 42.30 -11.29 -1.88
CA LEU A 362 40.95 -11.13 -2.41
C LEU A 362 39.89 -11.40 -1.33
N ALA A 363 40.04 -12.47 -0.54
CA ALA A 363 39.13 -12.77 0.55
C ALA A 363 39.16 -11.68 1.65
N ARG A 364 40.34 -11.13 1.96
CA ARG A 364 40.49 -10.02 2.92
C ARG A 364 39.77 -8.77 2.43
N LEU A 365 39.94 -8.40 1.17
CA LEU A 365 39.26 -7.25 0.57
C LEU A 365 37.74 -7.44 0.53
N LEU A 366 37.25 -8.59 0.07
CA LEU A 366 35.82 -8.90 0.06
C LEU A 366 35.24 -8.92 1.49
N GLY A 367 36.01 -9.42 2.46
CA GLY A 367 35.69 -9.36 3.89
C GLY A 367 35.53 -7.95 4.43
N ALA A 368 36.48 -7.07 4.10
CA ALA A 368 36.43 -5.66 4.47
C ALA A 368 35.22 -4.96 3.83
N ILE A 369 34.93 -5.22 2.55
CA ILE A 369 33.77 -4.66 1.83
C ILE A 369 32.45 -5.16 2.45
N ALA A 370 32.38 -6.43 2.87
CA ALA A 370 31.17 -6.98 3.45
C ALA A 370 30.88 -6.44 4.85
N THR A 371 31.93 -6.21 5.65
CA THR A 371 31.84 -5.71 7.03
C THR A 371 31.64 -4.19 7.09
N ALA A 372 32.23 -3.41 6.18
CA ALA A 372 32.14 -1.95 6.19
C ALA A 372 30.76 -1.36 5.84
N ARG A 373 29.80 -2.20 5.43
CA ARG A 373 28.40 -1.84 5.10
C ARG A 373 28.27 -0.58 4.20
N LEU A 374 29.19 -0.43 3.25
CA LEU A 374 29.26 0.67 2.29
C LEU A 374 27.96 0.89 1.50
N ASP A 375 27.75 2.12 1.02
CA ASP A 375 26.70 2.44 0.06
C ASP A 375 26.90 1.67 -1.28
N PRO A 376 25.83 1.43 -2.07
CA PRO A 376 25.88 0.59 -3.27
C PRO A 376 26.84 1.10 -4.36
N VAL A 377 27.00 2.42 -4.47
CA VAL A 377 27.85 3.07 -5.49
C VAL A 377 29.34 2.77 -5.24
N PRO A 378 29.91 3.03 -4.05
CA PRO A 378 31.26 2.60 -3.69
C PRO A 378 31.51 1.11 -3.89
N ILE A 379 30.56 0.24 -3.52
CA ILE A 379 30.69 -1.21 -3.71
C ILE A 379 30.84 -1.53 -5.19
N ARG A 380 29.97 -0.98 -6.04
CA ARG A 380 30.01 -1.22 -7.49
C ARG A 380 31.34 -0.75 -8.09
N HIS A 381 31.85 0.40 -7.64
CA HIS A 381 33.15 0.91 -8.06
C HIS A 381 34.27 -0.08 -7.69
N LEU A 382 34.34 -0.49 -6.41
CA LEU A 382 35.32 -1.47 -5.93
C LEU A 382 35.24 -2.81 -6.68
N LEU A 383 34.03 -3.36 -6.87
CA LEU A 383 33.86 -4.61 -7.61
C LEU A 383 34.29 -4.49 -9.08
N THR A 384 34.08 -3.32 -9.69
CA THR A 384 34.53 -3.04 -11.06
C THR A 384 36.06 -2.95 -11.13
N THR A 385 36.70 -2.34 -10.13
CA THR A 385 38.16 -2.27 -9.99
C THR A 385 38.76 -3.66 -9.77
N ILE A 386 38.15 -4.49 -8.91
CA ILE A 386 38.55 -5.89 -8.72
C ILE A 386 38.41 -6.66 -10.03
N LYS A 387 37.30 -6.51 -10.76
CA LYS A 387 37.13 -7.12 -12.09
C LYS A 387 38.23 -6.69 -13.06
N ALA A 388 38.53 -5.41 -13.14
CA ALA A 388 39.55 -4.89 -14.06
C ALA A 388 40.92 -5.50 -13.78
N THR A 389 41.25 -5.68 -12.50
CA THR A 389 42.56 -6.18 -12.05
C THR A 389 42.66 -7.70 -12.12
N THR A 390 41.63 -8.44 -11.69
CA THR A 390 41.65 -9.90 -11.52
C THR A 390 40.99 -10.69 -12.66
N ARG A 391 40.24 -10.00 -13.53
CA ARG A 391 39.36 -10.57 -14.57
C ARG A 391 38.18 -11.41 -14.06
N ILE A 392 37.92 -11.45 -12.75
CA ILE A 392 36.74 -12.11 -12.20
C ILE A 392 35.47 -11.32 -12.57
N PRO A 393 34.40 -11.96 -13.09
CA PRO A 393 33.16 -11.27 -13.38
C PRO A 393 32.52 -10.65 -12.13
N VAL A 394 31.99 -9.43 -12.25
CA VAL A 394 31.30 -8.72 -11.15
C VAL A 394 30.15 -9.56 -10.57
N SER A 395 29.43 -10.33 -11.39
CA SER A 395 28.35 -11.22 -10.93
C SER A 395 28.82 -12.31 -9.96
N VAL A 396 30.06 -12.79 -10.13
CA VAL A 396 30.69 -13.77 -9.23
C VAL A 396 31.07 -13.10 -7.91
N LEU A 397 31.67 -11.90 -7.99
CA LEU A 397 32.04 -11.11 -6.81
C LEU A 397 30.80 -10.68 -5.99
N GLU A 398 29.71 -10.30 -6.65
CA GLU A 398 28.43 -9.99 -6.01
C GLU A 398 27.80 -11.19 -5.32
N LYS A 399 27.93 -12.39 -5.91
CA LYS A 399 27.48 -13.63 -5.28
C LYS A 399 28.31 -13.94 -4.03
N GLN A 400 29.64 -13.86 -4.13
CA GLN A 400 30.55 -14.05 -3.01
C GLN A 400 30.29 -13.04 -1.88
N LEU A 401 30.08 -11.77 -2.21
CA LEU A 401 29.79 -10.72 -1.23
C LEU A 401 28.44 -10.93 -0.54
N ARG A 402 27.40 -11.37 -1.27
CA ARG A 402 26.10 -11.75 -0.68
C ARG A 402 26.24 -12.93 0.27
N ASP A 403 26.95 -13.97 -0.14
CA ASP A 403 27.18 -15.15 0.69
C ASP A 403 27.96 -14.77 1.96
N LEU A 404 28.94 -13.86 1.85
CA LEU A 404 29.71 -13.37 2.98
C LEU A 404 28.85 -12.54 3.96
N ARG A 405 28.02 -11.62 3.44
CA ARG A 405 27.10 -10.81 4.25
C ARG A 405 26.08 -11.68 5.00
N ARG A 406 25.57 -12.72 4.34
CA ARG A 406 24.67 -13.70 4.95
C ARG A 406 25.32 -14.44 6.11
N ARG A 407 26.63 -14.74 6.02
CA ARG A 407 27.40 -15.35 7.11
C ARG A 407 27.65 -14.37 8.26
N LEU A 408 27.95 -13.10 7.96
CA LEU A 408 28.25 -12.06 8.95
C LEU A 408 27.02 -11.63 9.77
N ASN A 409 25.84 -11.53 9.15
CA ASN A 409 24.62 -11.11 9.84
C ASN A 409 24.07 -12.14 10.85
N GLY A 410 24.68 -13.33 10.96
CA GLY A 410 24.35 -14.35 11.97
C GLY A 410 25.00 -14.13 13.34
N GLY A 411 25.95 -13.19 13.46
CA GLY A 411 26.57 -12.80 14.73
C GLY A 411 26.41 -11.30 14.92
N GLY A 412 25.69 -10.88 15.97
CA GLY A 412 25.47 -9.46 16.30
C GLY A 412 26.77 -8.76 16.72
N GLY A 413 27.61 -8.39 15.76
CA GLY A 413 28.81 -7.59 15.97
C GLY A 413 28.60 -6.14 15.56
N ASP A 414 28.92 -5.22 16.47
CA ASP A 414 29.11 -3.78 16.20
C ASP A 414 30.32 -3.58 15.28
N ALA A 415 30.09 -3.62 13.96
CA ALA A 415 31.04 -3.13 12.97
C ALA A 415 30.68 -1.69 12.59
N PRO A 416 31.65 -0.77 12.43
CA PRO A 416 31.39 0.62 12.07
C PRO A 416 30.77 0.68 10.66
N ALA A 417 29.48 1.02 10.60
CA ALA A 417 28.76 1.18 9.34
C ALA A 417 29.10 2.54 8.71
N ILE A 418 29.71 2.53 7.52
CA ILE A 418 29.92 3.74 6.70
C ILE A 418 28.63 3.98 5.91
N ARG A 419 27.55 4.32 6.61
CA ARG A 419 26.25 4.68 6.03
C ARG A 419 25.86 6.08 6.45
N SER A 420 24.97 6.71 5.68
CA SER A 420 24.25 7.90 6.16
C SER A 420 23.57 7.56 7.50
N PRO A 421 23.61 8.44 8.52
CA PRO A 421 23.12 8.13 9.87
C PRO A 421 21.69 7.56 9.90
N TRP A 422 20.83 8.04 8.98
CA TRP A 422 19.45 7.59 8.87
C TRP A 422 19.31 6.17 8.29
N ALA A 423 20.26 5.69 7.50
CA ALA A 423 20.21 4.35 6.91
C ALA A 423 20.47 3.24 7.94
N ALA A 424 20.98 3.60 9.13
CA ALA A 424 21.03 2.71 10.29
C ALA A 424 19.64 2.53 10.96
N MET A 425 18.69 3.42 10.69
CA MET A 425 17.32 3.36 11.22
C MET A 425 16.38 2.49 10.35
N LEU A 426 16.85 2.03 9.19
CA LEU A 426 16.08 1.16 8.31
C LEU A 426 15.86 -0.20 8.95
N ARG A 427 14.63 -0.70 8.83
CA ARG A 427 14.29 -2.10 9.16
C ARG A 427 14.94 -3.01 8.13
N ILE A 428 15.73 -3.96 8.61
CA ILE A 428 16.48 -4.91 7.80
C ILE A 428 15.86 -6.30 7.98
N GLY A 429 15.63 -6.99 6.86
CA GLY A 429 15.14 -8.38 6.87
C GLY A 429 16.26 -9.38 7.13
N ASP A 430 15.88 -10.66 7.27
CA ASP A 430 16.81 -11.77 7.58
C ASP A 430 17.92 -11.97 6.52
N ASP A 431 17.71 -11.46 5.31
CA ASP A 431 18.69 -11.51 4.21
C ASP A 431 19.69 -10.32 4.23
N GLY A 432 19.56 -9.41 5.19
CA GLY A 432 20.41 -8.23 5.33
C GLY A 432 20.00 -7.04 4.44
N THR A 433 18.87 -7.13 3.73
CA THR A 433 18.36 -6.05 2.88
C THR A 433 17.26 -5.23 3.57
N PRO A 434 17.06 -3.94 3.21
CA PRO A 434 15.95 -3.17 3.73
C PRO A 434 14.60 -3.81 3.40
N GLU A 435 13.74 -3.95 4.42
CA GLU A 435 12.36 -4.41 4.23
C GLU A 435 11.60 -3.50 3.26
N ARG A 436 10.71 -4.09 2.45
CA ARG A 436 9.91 -3.37 1.44
C ARG A 436 8.60 -2.86 2.03
N ASN A 437 8.68 -1.91 2.95
CA ASN A 437 7.53 -1.41 3.69
C ASN A 437 7.50 0.13 3.76
N GLU A 438 6.35 0.66 4.17
CA GLU A 438 6.12 2.09 4.36
C GLU A 438 7.07 2.68 5.42
N ALA A 439 7.42 1.91 6.47
CA ALA A 439 8.30 2.38 7.54
C ALA A 439 9.68 2.82 7.02
N ASN A 440 10.27 2.04 6.11
CA ASN A 440 11.55 2.37 5.49
C ASN A 440 11.45 3.56 4.53
N VAL A 441 10.33 3.70 3.82
CA VAL A 441 10.08 4.88 2.96
C VAL A 441 9.95 6.15 3.81
N ILE A 442 9.13 6.12 4.86
CA ILE A 442 8.95 7.25 5.79
C ILE A 442 10.29 7.63 6.41
N THR A 443 11.07 6.65 6.87
CA THR A 443 12.41 6.88 7.44
C THR A 443 13.34 7.58 6.45
N ALA A 444 13.39 7.11 5.20
CA ALA A 444 14.22 7.71 4.16
C ALA A 444 13.77 9.15 3.85
N LEU A 445 12.48 9.38 3.61
CA LEU A 445 11.96 10.69 3.23
C LEU A 445 12.05 11.73 4.37
N SER A 446 11.96 11.28 5.62
CA SER A 446 12.02 12.19 6.78
C SER A 446 13.45 12.63 7.11
N ASN A 447 14.45 11.80 6.81
CA ASN A 447 15.81 11.99 7.30
C ASN A 447 16.86 12.19 6.21
N ASP A 448 16.61 11.77 4.96
CA ASP A 448 17.55 12.01 3.88
C ASP A 448 17.62 13.51 3.55
N PRO A 449 18.82 14.11 3.44
CA PRO A 449 18.96 15.55 3.18
C PRO A 449 18.21 16.05 1.95
N ALA A 450 17.99 15.20 0.94
CA ALA A 450 17.28 15.57 -0.27
C ALA A 450 15.75 15.70 -0.07
N PHE A 451 15.19 15.07 0.97
CA PHE A 451 13.75 15.07 1.24
C PHE A 451 13.37 15.69 2.58
N ALA A 452 14.26 15.68 3.57
CA ALA A 452 14.00 16.16 4.92
C ALA A 452 13.50 17.61 4.91
N GLY A 453 12.22 17.83 5.20
CA GLY A 453 11.60 19.15 5.12
C GLY A 453 11.37 19.69 3.70
N ALA A 454 11.41 18.85 2.67
CA ALA A 454 11.00 19.20 1.31
C ALA A 454 9.50 18.97 1.09
N LEU A 455 8.90 18.01 1.80
CA LEU A 455 7.49 17.66 1.68
C LEU A 455 6.66 18.37 2.74
N VAL A 456 5.57 18.99 2.31
CA VAL A 456 4.72 19.83 3.16
C VAL A 456 3.26 19.55 2.83
N PHE A 457 2.40 19.50 3.84
CA PHE A 457 0.96 19.40 3.66
C PHE A 457 0.30 20.79 3.68
N ASP A 458 -0.35 21.18 2.58
CA ASP A 458 -1.14 22.39 2.49
C ASP A 458 -2.53 22.14 3.09
N GLU A 459 -2.78 22.70 4.28
CA GLU A 459 -4.07 22.52 4.99
C GLU A 459 -5.24 23.19 4.26
N PHE A 460 -4.97 24.20 3.44
CA PHE A 460 -6.01 24.96 2.74
C PHE A 460 -6.47 24.23 1.48
N ARG A 461 -5.51 23.75 0.67
CA ARG A 461 -5.76 22.94 -0.53
C ARG A 461 -6.04 21.46 -0.22
N GLN A 462 -5.61 20.98 0.95
CA GLN A 462 -5.61 19.56 1.34
C GLN A 462 -4.78 18.70 0.37
N GLU A 463 -3.60 19.20 0.03
CA GLU A 463 -2.69 18.60 -0.96
C GLU A 463 -1.26 18.53 -0.41
N ILE A 464 -0.47 17.62 -0.98
CA ILE A 464 0.95 17.48 -0.66
C ILE A 464 1.75 18.32 -1.64
N LEU A 465 2.62 19.18 -1.12
CA LEU A 465 3.50 20.04 -1.90
C LEU A 465 4.96 19.62 -1.71
N ALA A 466 5.72 19.72 -2.79
CA ALA A 466 7.17 19.78 -2.74
C ALA A 466 7.58 21.25 -2.62
N ALA A 467 8.02 21.67 -1.43
CA ALA A 467 8.45 23.03 -1.13
C ALA A 467 9.89 23.32 -1.53
N ARG A 468 10.69 22.28 -1.80
CA ARG A 468 12.09 22.36 -2.24
C ARG A 468 12.33 21.46 -3.45
N PRO A 469 13.38 21.71 -4.25
CA PRO A 469 13.70 20.89 -5.41
C PRO A 469 13.92 19.43 -5.03
N LEU A 470 13.24 18.52 -5.71
CA LEU A 470 13.40 17.08 -5.53
C LEU A 470 14.62 16.56 -6.34
N PRO A 471 15.18 15.38 -6.00
CA PRO A 471 16.41 14.87 -6.62
C PRO A 471 16.39 14.72 -8.15
N TRP A 472 15.21 14.62 -8.76
CA TRP A 472 15.01 14.44 -10.20
C TRP A 472 14.63 15.73 -10.94
N GLU A 473 14.61 16.86 -10.25
CA GLU A 473 14.28 18.14 -10.86
C GLU A 473 15.54 18.86 -11.34
N SER A 474 15.42 19.50 -12.51
CA SER A 474 16.47 20.35 -13.06
C SER A 474 16.22 21.80 -12.65
N ALA A 475 17.28 22.52 -12.29
CA ALA A 475 17.18 23.95 -12.03
C ALA A 475 16.81 24.70 -13.33
N PRO A 476 16.03 25.80 -13.25
CA PRO A 476 15.52 26.45 -12.04
C PRO A 476 14.20 25.85 -11.53
N PHE A 477 14.10 25.65 -10.22
CA PHE A 477 12.86 25.23 -9.54
C PHE A 477 11.95 26.46 -9.33
N PRO A 478 10.79 26.56 -10.02
CA PRO A 478 10.09 27.85 -10.14
C PRO A 478 9.37 28.31 -8.86
N ALA A 479 8.90 27.40 -8.02
CA ALA A 479 8.27 27.62 -6.71
C ALA A 479 7.81 26.25 -6.17
N ALA A 480 7.28 26.22 -4.93
CA ALA A 480 6.62 25.04 -4.40
C ALA A 480 5.51 24.55 -5.35
N ARG A 481 5.43 23.24 -5.59
CA ARG A 481 4.43 22.64 -6.50
C ARG A 481 3.77 21.39 -5.92
N PRO A 482 2.59 20.99 -6.42
CA PRO A 482 1.93 19.75 -6.00
C PRO A 482 2.77 18.51 -6.32
N TRP A 483 2.77 17.56 -5.39
CA TRP A 483 3.25 16.20 -5.61
C TRP A 483 2.29 15.45 -6.52
N ASN A 484 2.80 14.74 -7.53
CA ASN A 484 1.99 14.03 -8.50
C ASN A 484 2.42 12.57 -8.69
N ALA A 485 1.65 11.81 -9.47
CA ALA A 485 1.91 10.39 -9.71
C ALA A 485 3.27 10.10 -10.37
N THR A 486 3.85 11.04 -11.10
CA THR A 486 5.22 10.90 -11.64
C THR A 486 6.25 10.96 -10.53
N ASP A 487 6.03 11.78 -9.50
CA ASP A 487 6.89 11.85 -8.33
C ASP A 487 6.87 10.55 -7.52
N ASP A 488 5.73 9.86 -7.42
CA ASP A 488 5.66 8.53 -6.81
C ASP A 488 6.62 7.55 -7.50
N VAL A 489 6.64 7.56 -8.83
CA VAL A 489 7.52 6.70 -9.64
C VAL A 489 8.99 7.09 -9.47
N ARG A 490 9.30 8.39 -9.55
CA ARG A 490 10.69 8.88 -9.42
C ARG A 490 11.25 8.70 -8.03
N CYS A 491 10.41 8.86 -7.00
CA CYS A 491 10.78 8.57 -5.63
C CYS A 491 11.02 7.07 -5.42
N ALA A 492 10.15 6.21 -5.95
CA ALA A 492 10.38 4.77 -5.90
C ALA A 492 11.69 4.39 -6.61
N GLU A 493 11.96 4.95 -7.79
CA GLU A 493 13.22 4.77 -8.51
C GLU A 493 14.43 5.20 -7.66
N TRP A 494 14.34 6.38 -7.02
CA TRP A 494 15.40 6.92 -6.18
C TRP A 494 15.69 6.04 -4.95
N LEU A 495 14.64 5.48 -4.33
CA LEU A 495 14.72 4.56 -3.20
C LEU A 495 15.28 3.19 -3.62
N GLN A 496 14.84 2.66 -4.77
CA GLN A 496 15.32 1.40 -5.33
C GLN A 496 16.82 1.45 -5.64
N ARG A 497 17.32 2.59 -6.16
CA ARG A 497 18.76 2.83 -6.37
C ARG A 497 19.58 2.82 -5.07
N ARG A 498 18.92 2.89 -3.91
CA ARG A 498 19.50 2.80 -2.55
C ARG A 498 19.09 1.51 -1.83
N GLU A 499 18.75 0.46 -2.60
CA GLU A 499 18.38 -0.87 -2.10
C GLU A 499 17.07 -0.92 -1.28
N ILE A 500 16.30 0.18 -1.22
CA ILE A 500 14.95 0.19 -0.66
C ILE A 500 13.97 -0.16 -1.80
N ASN A 501 13.79 -1.45 -2.05
CA ASN A 501 13.10 -1.96 -3.23
C ASN A 501 11.55 -1.92 -3.09
N VAL A 502 10.99 -0.71 -3.06
CA VAL A 502 9.55 -0.46 -2.91
C VAL A 502 8.87 -0.12 -4.23
N THR A 503 7.55 -0.35 -4.33
CA THR A 503 6.76 0.06 -5.49
C THR A 503 6.28 1.51 -5.36
N PRO A 504 5.90 2.19 -6.46
CA PRO A 504 5.31 3.53 -6.40
C PRO A 504 4.07 3.62 -5.49
N LEU A 505 3.31 2.54 -5.37
CA LEU A 505 2.15 2.47 -4.47
C LEU A 505 2.53 2.56 -2.99
N VAL A 506 3.68 2.00 -2.59
CA VAL A 506 4.17 2.12 -1.20
C VAL A 506 4.60 3.56 -0.93
N VAL A 507 5.21 4.21 -1.92
CA VAL A 507 5.58 5.63 -1.83
C VAL A 507 4.35 6.51 -1.67
N SER A 508 3.34 6.36 -2.53
CA SER A 508 2.14 7.21 -2.50
C SER A 508 1.37 7.10 -1.18
N ARG A 509 1.43 5.93 -0.53
CA ARG A 509 0.89 5.72 0.83
C ARG A 509 1.73 6.35 1.94
N SER A 510 3.04 6.47 1.72
CA SER A 510 4.01 6.94 2.72
C SER A 510 4.21 8.45 2.69
N VAL A 511 4.13 9.07 1.51
CA VAL A 511 4.42 10.50 1.30
C VAL A 511 3.48 11.39 2.12
N GLY A 512 2.21 10.98 2.24
CA GLY A 512 1.22 11.69 3.07
C GLY A 512 1.57 11.70 4.54
N ALA A 513 2.18 10.64 5.07
CA ALA A 513 2.59 10.60 6.47
C ALA A 513 3.71 11.62 6.75
N VAL A 514 4.70 11.69 5.86
CA VAL A 514 5.85 12.60 5.98
C VAL A 514 5.43 14.06 5.78
N ALA A 515 4.60 14.32 4.77
CA ALA A 515 4.11 15.68 4.51
C ALA A 515 3.26 16.22 5.67
N ASN A 516 2.55 15.37 6.40
CA ASN A 516 1.73 15.78 7.53
C ASN A 516 2.53 16.28 8.75
N ASP A 517 3.83 15.99 8.82
CA ASP A 517 4.71 16.49 9.88
C ASP A 517 5.02 17.99 9.72
N ILE A 518 4.89 18.52 8.51
CA ILE A 518 5.08 19.95 8.21
C ILE A 518 3.83 20.46 7.52
N ARG A 519 3.01 21.19 8.29
CA ARG A 519 1.74 21.74 7.81
C ARG A 519 1.89 23.22 7.55
N VAL A 520 1.37 23.67 6.41
CA VAL A 520 1.32 25.09 6.04
C VAL A 520 -0.09 25.46 5.67
N HIS A 521 -0.42 26.74 5.82
CA HIS A 521 -1.71 27.25 5.39
C HIS A 521 -1.49 28.59 4.68
N PRO A 522 -1.41 28.60 3.34
CA PRO A 522 -0.91 29.75 2.57
C PRO A 522 -1.65 31.07 2.86
N VAL A 523 -2.98 31.03 3.00
CA VAL A 523 -3.77 32.25 3.31
C VAL A 523 -3.55 32.72 4.75
N ARG A 524 -3.48 31.81 5.72
CA ARG A 524 -3.24 32.13 7.13
C ARG A 524 -1.84 32.72 7.29
N ASP A 525 -0.86 32.07 6.66
CA ASP A 525 0.52 32.55 6.63
C ASP A 525 0.59 33.95 6.00
N TYR A 526 -0.08 34.17 4.86
CA TYR A 526 -0.20 35.51 4.25
C TYR A 526 -0.78 36.53 5.25
N LEU A 527 -1.94 36.24 5.85
CA LEU A 527 -2.61 37.13 6.81
C LEU A 527 -1.78 37.41 8.07
N ASP A 528 -1.02 36.43 8.57
CA ASP A 528 -0.18 36.57 9.75
C ASP A 528 1.06 37.45 9.51
N HIS A 529 1.55 37.49 8.27
CA HIS A 529 2.68 38.33 7.88
C HIS A 529 2.29 39.78 7.55
N LEU A 530 1.01 40.06 7.31
CA LEU A 530 0.53 41.42 7.09
C LEU A 530 0.72 42.30 8.34
N ARG A 531 1.00 43.58 8.11
CA ARG A 531 1.13 44.61 9.15
C ARG A 531 0.29 45.80 8.76
N TRP A 532 -0.68 46.12 9.61
CA TRP A 532 -1.56 47.25 9.41
C TRP A 532 -0.82 48.55 9.71
N ASP A 533 -0.92 49.52 8.81
CA ASP A 533 -0.29 50.83 8.93
C ASP A 533 -1.05 51.82 9.84
N GLY A 534 -2.16 51.39 10.45
CA GLY A 534 -2.99 52.19 11.34
C GLY A 534 -3.96 53.14 10.62
N THR A 535 -3.96 53.19 9.29
CA THR A 535 -4.91 54.01 8.53
C THR A 535 -6.18 53.21 8.26
N ALA A 536 -7.32 53.73 8.71
CA ALA A 536 -8.62 53.11 8.51
C ALA A 536 -9.08 53.24 7.04
N ARG A 537 -9.22 52.10 6.37
CA ARG A 537 -9.67 51.96 4.98
C ARG A 537 -10.87 51.02 4.86
N LEU A 538 -10.99 50.05 5.79
CA LEU A 538 -11.91 48.91 5.69
C LEU A 538 -13.39 49.29 5.67
N GLU A 539 -13.81 50.39 6.29
CA GLU A 539 -15.20 50.85 6.18
C GLU A 539 -15.46 51.47 4.81
N THR A 540 -14.52 52.29 4.33
CA THR A 540 -14.70 53.08 3.11
C THR A 540 -14.36 52.35 1.81
N TRP A 541 -13.81 51.13 1.86
CA TRP A 541 -13.23 50.46 0.68
C TRP A 541 -14.24 50.26 -0.45
N ALA A 542 -15.49 49.89 -0.13
CA ALA A 542 -16.53 49.69 -1.11
C ALA A 542 -16.91 51.01 -1.82
N ILE A 543 -16.84 52.14 -1.10
CA ILE A 543 -17.05 53.46 -1.68
C ILE A 543 -15.85 53.85 -2.54
N ARG A 544 -14.65 53.77 -1.96
CA ARG A 544 -13.41 54.27 -2.56
C ARG A 544 -12.99 53.49 -3.81
N TYR A 545 -13.11 52.16 -3.79
CA TYR A 545 -12.62 51.30 -4.85
C TYR A 545 -13.72 50.76 -5.75
N LEU A 546 -14.92 50.51 -5.22
CA LEU A 546 -16.03 49.98 -6.03
C LEU A 546 -16.99 51.09 -6.53
N GLY A 547 -16.80 52.33 -6.07
CA GLY A 547 -17.66 53.45 -6.43
C GLY A 547 -19.08 53.36 -5.85
N ALA A 548 -19.24 52.63 -4.73
CA ALA A 548 -20.53 52.50 -4.06
C ALA A 548 -21.01 53.82 -3.44
N LYS A 549 -22.32 53.93 -3.22
CA LYS A 549 -22.88 55.09 -2.53
C LYS A 549 -22.38 55.15 -1.09
N ASP A 550 -21.97 56.34 -0.64
CA ASP A 550 -21.58 56.56 0.75
C ASP A 550 -22.81 56.51 1.66
N THR A 551 -23.01 55.35 2.29
CA THR A 551 -24.09 55.09 3.24
C THR A 551 -23.57 54.22 4.37
N PRO A 552 -24.10 54.34 5.61
CA PRO A 552 -23.73 53.47 6.72
C PRO A 552 -23.85 51.98 6.39
N LEU A 553 -24.84 51.63 5.57
CA LEU A 553 -25.05 50.26 5.10
C LEU A 553 -23.93 49.77 4.18
N SER A 554 -23.46 50.61 3.25
CA SER A 554 -22.35 50.27 2.35
C SER A 554 -21.04 50.10 3.11
N HIS A 555 -20.76 50.93 4.12
CA HIS A 555 -19.62 50.74 5.03
C HIS A 555 -19.72 49.41 5.77
N ALA A 556 -20.89 49.11 6.34
CA ALA A 556 -21.13 47.89 7.12
C ALA A 556 -21.02 46.62 6.26
N PHE A 557 -21.65 46.57 5.09
CA PHE A 557 -21.59 45.40 4.19
C PHE A 557 -20.17 45.12 3.74
N GLY A 558 -19.45 46.16 3.28
CA GLY A 558 -18.08 46.02 2.83
C GLY A 558 -17.15 45.52 3.93
N ALA A 559 -17.14 46.20 5.08
CA ALA A 559 -16.21 45.88 6.17
C ALA A 559 -16.50 44.50 6.77
N ARG A 560 -17.78 44.20 7.07
CA ARG A 560 -18.17 42.95 7.72
C ARG A 560 -17.94 41.74 6.82
N TRP A 561 -18.05 41.89 5.50
CA TRP A 561 -17.76 40.80 4.56
C TRP A 561 -16.26 40.46 4.51
N LEU A 562 -15.37 41.46 4.52
CA LEU A 562 -13.92 41.21 4.60
C LEU A 562 -13.53 40.59 5.96
N ILE A 563 -14.12 41.04 7.07
CA ILE A 563 -13.90 40.44 8.39
C ILE A 563 -14.40 38.98 8.41
N SER A 564 -15.53 38.66 7.77
CA SER A 564 -16.03 37.28 7.70
C SER A 564 -15.11 36.37 6.89
N ALA A 565 -14.47 36.90 5.84
CA ALA A 565 -13.45 36.20 5.06
C ALA A 565 -12.22 35.85 5.90
N VAL A 566 -11.73 36.79 6.72
CA VAL A 566 -10.67 36.55 7.69
C VAL A 566 -11.10 35.53 8.75
N ALA A 567 -12.33 35.65 9.27
CA ALA A 567 -12.87 34.74 10.27
C ALA A 567 -12.90 33.28 9.77
N ARG A 568 -13.22 33.06 8.48
CA ARG A 568 -13.21 31.73 7.85
C ARG A 568 -11.82 31.08 7.81
N ILE A 569 -10.74 31.86 7.73
CA ILE A 569 -9.35 31.36 7.70
C ILE A 569 -8.78 31.17 9.11
N LEU A 570 -8.98 32.16 9.98
CA LEU A 570 -8.43 32.15 11.35
C LEU A 570 -9.28 31.31 12.32
N ARG A 571 -10.55 31.09 12.00
CA ARG A 571 -11.47 30.19 12.73
C ARG A 571 -12.24 29.32 11.72
N PRO A 572 -11.61 28.28 11.15
CA PRO A 572 -12.24 27.40 10.16
C PRO A 572 -13.58 26.87 10.64
N GLY A 573 -14.60 26.96 9.78
CA GLY A 573 -15.97 26.60 10.11
C GLY A 573 -16.77 27.66 10.87
N ALA A 574 -16.23 28.87 11.07
CA ALA A 574 -17.00 30.02 11.58
C ALA A 574 -18.28 30.23 10.77
N LYS A 575 -19.40 30.53 11.44
CA LYS A 575 -20.67 30.74 10.76
C LYS A 575 -20.62 32.04 9.95
N VAL A 576 -20.75 31.91 8.64
CA VAL A 576 -20.91 33.00 7.68
C VAL A 576 -22.05 32.61 6.75
N ASP A 577 -23.22 33.24 6.92
CA ASP A 577 -24.44 32.94 6.18
C ASP A 577 -24.85 34.06 5.21
N HIS A 578 -23.99 35.06 5.01
CA HIS A 578 -24.18 36.17 4.09
C HIS A 578 -23.21 36.13 2.90
N MET A 579 -23.60 36.78 1.82
CA MET A 579 -22.90 36.88 0.55
C MET A 579 -22.98 38.32 0.04
N LEU A 580 -21.84 38.91 -0.30
CA LEU A 580 -21.78 40.25 -0.91
C LEU A 580 -22.21 40.18 -2.38
N ILE A 581 -23.13 41.04 -2.82
CA ILE A 581 -23.58 41.08 -4.21
C ILE A 581 -23.14 42.38 -4.84
N LEU A 582 -22.27 42.29 -5.84
CA LEU A 582 -21.80 43.43 -6.61
C LEU A 582 -22.75 43.64 -7.80
N GLU A 583 -23.44 44.77 -7.80
CA GLU A 583 -24.43 45.15 -8.81
C GLU A 583 -23.87 46.24 -9.70
N GLY A 584 -24.13 46.17 -10.99
CA GLY A 584 -23.79 47.23 -11.92
C GLY A 584 -23.71 46.75 -13.35
N PRO A 585 -23.44 47.63 -14.32
CA PRO A 585 -23.35 47.25 -15.73
C PRO A 585 -22.33 46.12 -15.98
N GLN A 586 -22.55 45.38 -17.07
CA GLN A 586 -21.57 44.40 -17.54
C GLN A 586 -20.25 45.11 -17.90
N GLY A 587 -19.11 44.46 -17.67
CA GLY A 587 -17.79 45.03 -17.97
C GLY A 587 -17.27 46.06 -16.96
N THR A 588 -17.98 46.31 -15.84
CA THR A 588 -17.54 47.26 -14.80
C THR A 588 -16.32 46.77 -13.99
N GLY A 589 -15.93 45.50 -14.12
CA GLY A 589 -14.78 44.92 -13.40
C GLY A 589 -15.11 44.25 -12.06
N LYS A 590 -16.39 43.90 -11.82
CA LYS A 590 -16.90 43.31 -10.56
C LYS A 590 -16.18 42.02 -10.18
N SER A 591 -16.18 41.03 -11.09
CA SER A 591 -15.49 39.74 -10.93
C SER A 591 -13.98 39.93 -10.75
N THR A 592 -13.39 40.86 -11.52
CA THR A 592 -11.97 41.20 -11.41
C THR A 592 -11.62 41.82 -10.05
N ALA A 593 -12.49 42.64 -9.46
CA ALA A 593 -12.27 43.19 -8.12
C ALA A 593 -12.25 42.09 -7.05
N LEU A 594 -13.16 41.12 -7.12
CA LEU A 594 -13.19 39.96 -6.23
C LEU A 594 -11.92 39.10 -6.39
N LYS A 595 -11.52 38.84 -7.65
CA LYS A 595 -10.27 38.14 -7.97
C LYS A 595 -9.03 38.88 -7.45
N VAL A 596 -9.00 40.21 -7.54
CA VAL A 596 -7.90 41.03 -7.00
C VAL A 596 -7.81 40.90 -5.47
N LEU A 597 -8.94 40.96 -4.76
CA LEU A 597 -8.98 40.82 -3.30
C LEU A 597 -8.46 39.45 -2.85
N ALA A 598 -8.91 38.38 -3.50
CA ALA A 598 -8.51 37.03 -3.18
C ALA A 598 -7.07 36.71 -3.59
N GLY A 599 -6.61 37.27 -4.72
CA GLY A 599 -5.43 36.76 -5.44
C GLY A 599 -5.82 35.64 -6.40
N GLU A 600 -5.02 35.46 -7.46
CA GLU A 600 -5.32 34.50 -8.53
C GLU A 600 -5.38 33.05 -8.02
N ASP A 601 -4.59 32.73 -7.00
CA ASP A 601 -4.45 31.39 -6.44
C ASP A 601 -5.61 30.94 -5.52
N TRP A 602 -6.43 31.88 -5.05
CA TRP A 602 -7.47 31.65 -4.02
C TRP A 602 -8.86 32.13 -4.45
N PHE A 603 -9.08 32.31 -5.75
CA PHE A 603 -10.33 32.75 -6.35
C PHE A 603 -10.88 31.71 -7.32
N THR A 604 -12.20 31.53 -7.33
CA THR A 604 -12.90 30.82 -8.42
C THR A 604 -14.24 31.48 -8.72
N ASP A 605 -14.60 31.52 -10.00
CA ASP A 605 -15.93 31.82 -10.54
C ASP A 605 -16.60 30.59 -11.16
N GLU A 606 -15.85 29.49 -11.29
CA GLU A 606 -16.32 28.20 -11.77
C GLU A 606 -16.58 27.27 -10.58
N LEU A 607 -17.86 26.87 -10.43
CA LEU A 607 -18.28 25.94 -9.39
C LEU A 607 -19.29 24.94 -9.96
N ALA A 608 -19.11 23.66 -9.63
CA ALA A 608 -20.09 22.62 -9.89
C ALA A 608 -21.42 22.92 -9.16
N GLU A 609 -22.47 22.18 -9.52
CA GLU A 609 -23.82 22.37 -8.97
C GLU A 609 -23.81 22.49 -7.43
N ILE A 610 -24.41 23.58 -6.94
CA ILE A 610 -24.36 23.93 -5.52
C ILE A 610 -25.03 22.85 -4.67
N GLY A 611 -24.28 22.35 -3.69
CA GLY A 611 -24.71 21.27 -2.79
C GLY A 611 -24.33 19.87 -3.26
N SER A 612 -23.73 19.72 -4.44
CA SER A 612 -23.13 18.46 -4.90
C SER A 612 -21.82 18.13 -4.15
N ARG A 613 -21.38 16.86 -4.27
CA ARG A 613 -20.08 16.41 -3.74
C ARG A 613 -18.92 17.13 -4.44
N ASP A 614 -19.02 17.31 -5.76
CA ASP A 614 -17.93 17.87 -6.56
C ASP A 614 -17.76 19.37 -6.27
N CYS A 615 -18.86 20.08 -5.97
CA CYS A 615 -18.82 21.45 -5.45
C CYS A 615 -18.00 21.54 -4.15
N ALA A 616 -18.28 20.68 -3.16
CA ALA A 616 -17.51 20.64 -1.91
C ALA A 616 -16.02 20.32 -2.13
N GLN A 617 -15.69 19.55 -3.18
CA GLN A 617 -14.31 19.26 -3.55
C GLN A 617 -13.60 20.46 -4.20
N GLN A 618 -14.25 21.16 -5.13
CA GLN A 618 -13.70 22.34 -5.82
C GLN A 618 -13.49 23.55 -4.91
N MET A 619 -14.22 23.63 -3.80
CA MET A 619 -14.04 24.70 -2.81
C MET A 619 -12.72 24.63 -2.03
N ARG A 620 -12.00 23.49 -2.08
CA ARG A 620 -10.70 23.37 -1.41
C ARG A 620 -9.70 24.34 -2.02
N GLY A 621 -8.92 25.00 -1.17
CA GLY A 621 -7.92 25.94 -1.65
C GLY A 621 -8.46 27.26 -2.18
N VAL A 622 -9.77 27.52 -2.07
CA VAL A 622 -10.41 28.74 -2.56
C VAL A 622 -10.90 29.57 -1.38
N TRP A 623 -10.58 30.86 -1.36
CA TRP A 623 -10.94 31.78 -0.29
C TRP A 623 -12.19 32.60 -0.63
N ILE A 624 -12.27 33.12 -1.86
CA ILE A 624 -13.44 33.84 -2.37
C ILE A 624 -14.00 33.09 -3.56
N ILE A 625 -15.28 32.73 -3.46
CA ILE A 625 -16.03 32.07 -4.52
C ILE A 625 -17.03 33.07 -5.09
N GLU A 626 -16.93 33.36 -6.37
CA GLU A 626 -17.92 34.13 -7.10
C GLU A 626 -19.03 33.21 -7.62
N ILE A 627 -20.28 33.59 -7.39
CA ILE A 627 -21.45 33.06 -8.09
C ILE A 627 -21.78 34.05 -9.22
N ALA A 628 -21.27 33.76 -10.41
CA ALA A 628 -21.55 34.54 -11.60
C ALA A 628 -23.01 34.37 -12.05
N GLU A 629 -23.56 35.39 -12.71
CA GLU A 629 -24.90 35.36 -13.34
C GLU A 629 -26.04 34.93 -12.39
N LEU A 630 -26.03 35.45 -11.16
CA LEU A 630 -27.06 35.16 -10.15
C LEU A 630 -28.49 35.51 -10.65
N ASP A 631 -28.62 36.38 -11.65
CA ASP A 631 -29.90 36.73 -12.29
C ASP A 631 -30.45 35.66 -13.25
N ALA A 632 -29.61 34.75 -13.74
CA ALA A 632 -30.05 33.59 -14.54
C ALA A 632 -30.63 32.45 -13.66
N ILE A 633 -30.35 32.48 -12.35
CA ILE A 633 -30.61 31.39 -11.41
C ILE A 633 -32.10 31.30 -11.02
N GLY A 634 -32.64 30.08 -11.01
CA GLY A 634 -34.05 29.81 -10.66
C GLY A 634 -34.34 29.92 -9.15
N ARG A 635 -35.62 30.07 -8.78
CA ARG A 635 -36.05 30.17 -7.35
C ARG A 635 -35.59 28.99 -6.49
N ALA A 636 -35.71 27.76 -7.01
CA ALA A 636 -35.26 26.55 -6.31
C ALA A 636 -33.75 26.55 -6.05
N GLU A 637 -32.96 27.17 -6.92
CA GLU A 637 -31.51 27.24 -6.79
C GLU A 637 -31.08 28.34 -5.81
N VAL A 638 -31.80 29.46 -5.75
CA VAL A 638 -31.65 30.46 -4.68
C VAL A 638 -31.89 29.83 -3.30
N GLU A 639 -32.89 28.95 -3.15
CA GLU A 639 -33.09 28.20 -1.90
C GLU A 639 -31.92 27.27 -1.57
N ARG A 640 -31.37 26.57 -2.57
CA ARG A 640 -30.14 25.75 -2.40
C ARG A 640 -28.95 26.59 -1.98
N ILE A 641 -28.74 27.76 -2.58
CA ILE A 641 -27.69 28.72 -2.20
C ILE A 641 -27.86 29.12 -0.73
N LYS A 642 -29.07 29.47 -0.28
CA LYS A 642 -29.32 29.85 1.13
C LYS A 642 -28.97 28.72 2.10
N ALA A 643 -29.37 27.50 1.78
CA ALA A 643 -29.03 26.31 2.57
C ALA A 643 -27.52 26.06 2.56
N PHE A 644 -26.89 26.26 1.41
CA PHE A 644 -25.45 26.08 1.23
C PHE A 644 -24.65 27.11 2.02
N LEU A 645 -24.93 28.40 1.90
CA LEU A 645 -24.24 29.48 2.63
C LEU A 645 -24.23 29.23 4.15
N THR A 646 -25.32 28.69 4.71
CA THR A 646 -25.46 28.49 6.16
C THR A 646 -24.55 27.38 6.71
N ARG A 647 -23.97 26.51 5.86
CA ARG A 647 -23.12 25.39 6.32
C ARG A 647 -21.80 25.88 6.92
N THR A 648 -21.35 25.19 7.95
CA THR A 648 -20.06 25.42 8.63
C THR A 648 -19.01 24.40 8.23
N THR A 649 -19.43 23.17 7.93
CA THR A 649 -18.57 22.06 7.51
C THR A 649 -19.15 21.40 6.26
N ASP A 650 -18.28 20.92 5.38
CA ASP A 650 -18.65 20.07 4.25
C ASP A 650 -18.20 18.64 4.53
N ARG A 651 -19.15 17.70 4.42
CA ARG A 651 -18.93 16.28 4.67
C ARG A 651 -18.98 15.49 3.37
N TYR A 652 -17.86 14.91 2.96
CA TYR A 652 -17.78 14.14 1.73
C TYR A 652 -16.62 13.14 1.74
N ARG A 653 -16.65 12.19 0.81
CA ARG A 653 -15.59 11.22 0.58
C ARG A 653 -14.80 11.65 -0.67
N PRO A 654 -13.51 12.01 -0.55
CA PRO A 654 -12.69 12.33 -1.70
C PRO A 654 -12.56 11.12 -2.65
N PRO A 655 -12.27 11.34 -3.94
CA PRO A 655 -11.95 10.25 -4.87
C PRO A 655 -10.80 9.39 -4.33
N TYR A 656 -10.92 8.07 -4.44
CA TYR A 656 -9.92 7.08 -4.01
C TYR A 656 -9.64 6.99 -2.50
N GLU A 657 -10.20 7.88 -1.69
CA GLU A 657 -10.13 7.79 -0.24
C GLU A 657 -11.07 6.71 0.30
N ARG A 658 -10.72 6.09 1.43
CA ARG A 658 -11.56 5.06 2.07
C ARG A 658 -12.63 5.65 2.97
N TYR A 659 -12.34 6.80 3.59
CA TYR A 659 -13.18 7.38 4.64
C TYR A 659 -13.83 8.69 4.19
N VAL A 660 -15.01 8.96 4.73
CA VAL A 660 -15.66 10.28 4.64
C VAL A 660 -14.92 11.23 5.58
N ILE A 661 -14.63 12.43 5.11
CA ILE A 661 -14.00 13.47 5.91
C ILE A 661 -14.97 14.64 6.14
N ASP A 662 -14.77 15.34 7.24
CA ASP A 662 -15.44 16.61 7.55
C ASP A 662 -14.43 17.75 7.36
N VAL A 663 -14.69 18.65 6.42
CA VAL A 663 -13.83 19.79 6.12
C VAL A 663 -14.50 21.07 6.63
N PRO A 664 -13.95 21.76 7.64
CA PRO A 664 -14.44 23.07 8.05
C PRO A 664 -14.28 24.07 6.91
N ARG A 665 -15.32 24.87 6.65
CA ARG A 665 -15.29 25.84 5.56
C ARG A 665 -14.39 27.01 5.86
N GLN A 666 -13.55 27.32 4.88
CA GLN A 666 -12.53 28.37 4.92
C GLN A 666 -12.72 29.44 3.84
N CYS A 667 -13.87 29.45 3.17
CA CYS A 667 -14.20 30.38 2.08
C CYS A 667 -15.41 31.28 2.41
N VAL A 668 -15.53 32.37 1.67
CA VAL A 668 -16.71 33.24 1.59
C VAL A 668 -17.23 33.33 0.17
N PHE A 669 -18.48 33.74 0.04
CA PHE A 669 -19.14 33.87 -1.24
C PHE A 669 -19.37 35.33 -1.59
N ALA A 670 -19.27 35.64 -2.86
CA ALA A 670 -19.75 36.87 -3.46
C ALA A 670 -20.54 36.54 -4.73
N GLY A 671 -21.48 37.42 -5.12
CA GLY A 671 -22.21 37.32 -6.37
C GLY A 671 -21.93 38.56 -7.23
N SER A 672 -21.96 38.39 -8.54
CA SER A 672 -21.98 39.51 -9.48
C SER A 672 -23.25 39.45 -10.32
N VAL A 673 -23.92 40.59 -10.46
CA VAL A 673 -25.16 40.71 -11.24
C VAL A 673 -25.16 41.96 -12.10
N ASN A 674 -25.89 41.87 -13.20
CA ASN A 674 -26.12 42.99 -14.10
C ASN A 674 -27.47 43.69 -13.87
N PRO A 675 -28.61 42.97 -13.74
CA PRO A 675 -29.90 43.63 -13.52
C PRO A 675 -30.07 44.08 -12.07
N ASP A 676 -30.93 45.09 -11.91
CA ASP A 676 -31.27 45.69 -10.62
C ASP A 676 -32.24 44.83 -9.79
N THR A 677 -32.88 43.83 -10.40
CA THR A 677 -33.76 42.87 -9.71
C THR A 677 -33.36 41.45 -10.08
N TYR A 678 -33.05 40.65 -9.06
CA TYR A 678 -32.53 39.28 -9.23
C TYR A 678 -32.92 38.35 -8.08
N LEU A 679 -33.45 38.89 -6.98
CA LEU A 679 -33.92 38.08 -5.86
C LEU A 679 -35.33 37.57 -6.16
N ARG A 680 -35.45 36.28 -6.50
CA ARG A 680 -36.73 35.64 -6.88
C ARG A 680 -37.45 34.93 -5.74
N ASP A 681 -36.91 34.98 -4.53
CA ASP A 681 -37.49 34.33 -3.36
C ASP A 681 -37.89 35.36 -2.30
N GLU A 682 -38.97 35.08 -1.60
CA GLU A 682 -39.68 36.00 -0.70
C GLU A 682 -39.11 35.97 0.72
N THR A 683 -38.38 34.91 1.09
CA THR A 683 -37.93 34.69 2.47
C THR A 683 -36.43 34.50 2.60
N GLY A 684 -35.79 35.09 3.60
CA GLY A 684 -34.37 34.84 3.86
C GLY A 684 -33.39 35.60 2.94
N ASN A 685 -33.84 36.69 2.32
CA ASN A 685 -33.01 37.59 1.51
C ASN A 685 -31.95 38.36 2.32
N ARG A 686 -32.06 38.32 3.67
CA ARG A 686 -31.04 38.84 4.61
C ARG A 686 -29.61 38.34 4.36
N ARG A 687 -29.48 37.21 3.66
CA ARG A 687 -28.20 36.57 3.30
C ARG A 687 -27.52 37.23 2.10
N PHE A 688 -28.21 38.06 1.33
CA PHE A 688 -27.64 38.79 0.20
C PHE A 688 -27.42 40.23 0.62
N TRP A 689 -26.18 40.70 0.52
CA TRP A 689 -25.78 42.06 0.85
C TRP A 689 -25.55 42.84 -0.45
N PRO A 690 -26.60 43.49 -0.97
CA PRO A 690 -26.51 44.20 -2.24
C PRO A 690 -25.63 45.43 -2.12
N LEU A 691 -24.73 45.60 -3.08
CA LEU A 691 -23.82 46.73 -3.16
C LEU A 691 -23.73 47.18 -4.61
N ARG A 692 -24.37 48.32 -4.90
CA ARG A 692 -24.34 48.92 -6.23
C ARG A 692 -23.00 49.58 -6.47
N CYS A 693 -22.24 49.03 -7.41
CA CYS A 693 -20.94 49.50 -7.83
C CYS A 693 -21.08 50.62 -8.86
N GLY A 694 -20.25 51.65 -8.73
CA GLY A 694 -20.07 52.71 -9.69
C GLY A 694 -18.85 52.42 -10.58
N ARG A 695 -17.94 53.39 -10.70
CA ARG A 695 -16.65 53.17 -11.35
C ARG A 695 -15.72 52.40 -10.42
N ILE A 696 -15.29 51.22 -10.83
CA ILE A 696 -14.33 50.40 -10.07
C ILE A 696 -12.90 50.84 -10.41
N ASP A 697 -12.11 51.14 -9.38
CA ASP A 697 -10.68 51.44 -9.49
C ASP A 697 -9.86 50.22 -9.05
N LEU A 698 -9.52 49.37 -10.03
CA LEU A 698 -8.79 48.13 -9.81
C LEU A 698 -7.33 48.37 -9.41
N ASP A 699 -6.71 49.47 -9.87
CA ASP A 699 -5.30 49.74 -9.60
C ASP A 699 -5.12 50.23 -8.16
N ALA A 700 -5.98 51.14 -7.71
CA ALA A 700 -6.02 51.55 -6.31
C ALA A 700 -6.36 50.37 -5.38
N LEU A 701 -7.28 49.49 -5.80
CA LEU A 701 -7.61 48.28 -5.03
C LEU A 701 -6.41 47.33 -4.90
N ARG A 702 -5.66 47.08 -5.99
CA ARG A 702 -4.45 46.25 -5.96
C ARG A 702 -3.39 46.82 -5.03
N GLN A 703 -3.21 48.13 -5.04
CA GLN A 703 -2.23 48.82 -4.21
C GLN A 703 -2.56 48.69 -2.71
N ASP A 704 -3.81 48.90 -2.33
CA ASP A 704 -4.23 48.92 -0.92
C ASP A 704 -4.72 47.54 -0.41
N ARG A 705 -4.78 46.52 -1.26
CA ARG A 705 -5.28 45.16 -0.94
C ARG A 705 -4.70 44.62 0.36
N ASP A 706 -3.38 44.61 0.47
CA ASP A 706 -2.68 44.04 1.61
C ASP A 706 -2.98 44.82 2.90
N GLN A 707 -3.19 46.15 2.81
CA GLN A 707 -3.59 46.97 3.96
C GLN A 707 -5.06 46.76 4.35
N LEU A 708 -5.97 46.52 3.39
CA LEU A 708 -7.36 46.16 3.68
C LEU A 708 -7.43 44.84 4.47
N TRP A 709 -6.67 43.83 4.04
CA TRP A 709 -6.60 42.57 4.77
C TRP A 709 -5.91 42.71 6.14
N ALA A 710 -4.84 43.51 6.22
CA ALA A 710 -4.17 43.79 7.49
C ALA A 710 -5.11 44.44 8.53
N GLU A 711 -5.90 45.43 8.10
CA GLU A 711 -6.91 46.06 8.95
C GLU A 711 -8.01 45.09 9.34
N ALA A 712 -8.52 44.27 8.41
CA ALA A 712 -9.54 43.26 8.71
C ALA A 712 -9.05 42.23 9.75
N VAL A 713 -7.79 41.80 9.66
CA VAL A 713 -7.15 40.93 10.66
C VAL A 713 -7.03 41.61 12.01
N ALA A 714 -6.58 42.87 12.04
CA ALA A 714 -6.48 43.64 13.28
C ALA A 714 -7.84 43.76 13.97
N ARG A 715 -8.89 44.15 13.23
CA ARG A 715 -10.26 44.27 13.75
C ARG A 715 -10.84 42.92 14.20
N PHE A 716 -10.60 41.85 13.45
CA PHE A 716 -11.04 40.51 13.86
C PHE A 716 -10.38 40.07 15.18
N ARG A 717 -9.07 40.31 15.33
CA ARG A 717 -8.33 39.99 16.57
C ARG A 717 -8.79 40.86 17.75
N ASP A 718 -9.24 42.08 17.50
CA ASP A 718 -9.88 42.97 18.49
C ASP A 718 -11.33 42.57 18.83
N GLY A 719 -11.87 41.53 18.19
CA GLY A 719 -13.21 40.99 18.48
C GLY A 719 -14.33 41.63 17.68
N ALA A 720 -14.03 42.30 16.56
CA ALA A 720 -15.05 42.85 15.67
C ALA A 720 -15.99 41.74 15.14
N ILE A 721 -17.28 42.05 15.13
CA ILE A 721 -18.32 41.18 14.57
C ILE A 721 -18.40 41.31 13.04
N TRP A 722 -18.89 40.26 12.39
CA TRP A 722 -19.03 40.21 10.94
C TRP A 722 -20.47 39.92 10.47
N TRP A 723 -21.46 40.10 11.35
CA TRP A 723 -22.89 40.03 11.02
C TRP A 723 -23.58 41.37 11.32
N LEU A 724 -24.79 41.55 10.80
CA LEU A 724 -25.64 42.68 11.18
C LEU A 724 -26.34 42.43 12.52
N ASP A 725 -26.17 43.37 13.45
CA ASP A 725 -26.72 43.37 14.80
C ASP A 725 -27.49 44.67 15.13
N ASP A 726 -27.04 45.79 14.57
CA ASP A 726 -27.71 47.09 14.66
C ASP A 726 -29.12 47.05 14.00
N PRO A 727 -30.20 47.35 14.75
CA PRO A 727 -31.57 47.33 14.24
C PRO A 727 -31.81 48.27 13.04
N ASP A 728 -31.19 49.45 13.02
CA ASP A 728 -31.37 50.44 11.95
C ASP A 728 -30.69 49.97 10.67
N LEU A 729 -29.49 49.38 10.79
CA LEU A 729 -28.80 48.75 9.65
C LEU A 729 -29.57 47.54 9.13
N ILE A 730 -30.16 46.72 10.00
CA ILE A 730 -30.99 45.57 9.60
C ILE A 730 -32.24 46.05 8.85
N ALA A 731 -32.88 47.12 9.32
CA ALA A 731 -34.04 47.71 8.66
C ALA A 731 -33.66 48.28 7.28
N ALA A 732 -32.55 49.03 7.19
CA ALA A 732 -32.03 49.55 5.93
C ALA A 732 -31.65 48.43 4.94
N ALA A 733 -30.98 47.37 5.43
CA ALA A 733 -30.63 46.21 4.63
C ALA A 733 -31.88 45.52 4.05
N ARG A 734 -32.95 45.41 4.85
CA ARG A 734 -34.22 44.82 4.41
C ARG A 734 -34.86 45.62 3.28
N ILE A 735 -34.86 46.96 3.37
CA ILE A 735 -35.40 47.84 2.33
C ILE A 735 -34.62 47.65 1.01
N GLU A 736 -33.29 47.67 1.06
CA GLU A 736 -32.46 47.47 -0.14
C GLU A 736 -32.67 46.07 -0.75
N GLN A 737 -32.80 45.03 0.07
CA GLN A 737 -33.07 43.65 -0.38
C GLN A 737 -34.47 43.51 -1.01
N GLU A 738 -35.48 44.16 -0.45
CA GLU A 738 -36.85 44.15 -0.95
C GLU A 738 -36.97 44.90 -2.28
N ALA A 739 -36.22 46.01 -2.46
CA ALA A 739 -36.15 46.74 -3.72
C ALA A 739 -35.59 45.91 -4.90
N ARG A 740 -34.84 44.83 -4.61
CA ARG A 740 -34.25 43.91 -5.59
C ARG A 740 -35.05 42.63 -5.81
N TYR A 741 -36.19 42.52 -5.12
CA TYR A 741 -37.11 41.42 -5.28
C TYR A 741 -37.78 41.50 -6.66
N GLN A 742 -37.65 40.41 -7.42
CA GLN A 742 -38.37 40.24 -8.67
C GLN A 742 -39.63 39.41 -8.39
N GLY A 743 -40.78 40.10 -8.35
CA GLY A 743 -42.09 39.46 -8.20
C GLY A 743 -42.45 38.58 -9.40
N ASP A 744 -43.39 37.65 -9.18
CA ASP A 744 -43.91 36.81 -10.25
C ASP A 744 -44.77 37.66 -11.21
N ALA A 745 -44.76 37.35 -12.52
CA ALA A 745 -45.61 38.02 -13.50
C ALA A 745 -47.12 37.96 -13.15
N TRP A 746 -47.53 37.02 -12.30
CA TRP A 746 -48.88 36.89 -11.79
C TRP A 746 -49.20 37.89 -10.67
N ASP A 747 -48.19 38.38 -9.94
CA ASP A 747 -48.39 39.24 -8.77
C ASP A 747 -49.25 40.46 -9.11
N ALA A 748 -48.93 41.14 -10.22
CA ALA A 748 -49.69 42.31 -10.67
C ALA A 748 -51.14 42.01 -11.07
N ARG A 749 -51.41 40.80 -11.59
CA ARG A 749 -52.78 40.38 -11.94
C ARG A 749 -53.59 40.02 -10.71
N ILE A 750 -52.94 39.36 -9.73
CA ILE A 750 -53.57 39.00 -8.47
C ILE A 750 -53.85 40.27 -7.64
N ASP A 751 -52.89 41.19 -7.52
CA ASP A 751 -53.07 42.47 -6.84
C ASP A 751 -54.25 43.25 -7.46
N ARG A 752 -54.28 43.35 -8.80
CA ARG A 752 -55.35 44.06 -9.51
C ARG A 752 -56.71 43.44 -9.25
N TRP A 753 -56.82 42.10 -9.28
CA TRP A 753 -58.08 41.42 -9.00
C TRP A 753 -58.56 41.54 -7.54
N LEU A 754 -57.62 41.59 -6.58
CA LEU A 754 -57.93 41.78 -5.16
C LEU A 754 -58.37 43.21 -4.83
N THR A 755 -57.93 44.19 -5.62
CA THR A 755 -58.16 45.62 -5.37
C THR A 755 -59.23 46.23 -6.28
N HIS A 756 -59.44 45.69 -7.47
CA HIS A 756 -60.38 46.21 -8.47
C HIS A 756 -61.49 45.19 -8.77
N GLU A 757 -62.67 45.69 -9.16
CA GLU A 757 -63.79 44.90 -9.66
C GLU A 757 -64.26 45.43 -11.02
N ARG A 758 -64.81 44.54 -11.85
CA ARG A 758 -65.45 44.94 -13.11
C ARG A 758 -66.89 45.32 -12.82
N ARG A 759 -67.21 46.60 -12.94
CA ARG A 759 -68.56 47.13 -12.74
C ARG A 759 -69.12 47.62 -14.06
N ARG A 760 -70.36 47.25 -14.34
CA ARG A 760 -71.08 47.75 -15.50
C ARG A 760 -71.60 49.15 -15.17
N ILE A 761 -70.98 50.17 -15.74
CA ILE A 761 -71.27 51.58 -15.47
C ILE A 761 -71.92 52.18 -16.71
N ASN A 762 -73.03 52.88 -16.51
CA ASN A 762 -73.67 53.67 -17.57
C ASN A 762 -73.10 55.08 -17.53
N ARG A 763 -72.36 55.47 -18.57
CA ARG A 763 -71.87 56.86 -18.73
C ARG A 763 -72.81 57.73 -19.59
N GLY A 764 -74.00 57.21 -19.90
CA GLY A 764 -75.04 57.91 -20.62
C GLY A 764 -75.59 59.12 -19.87
N TYR A 765 -75.92 60.18 -20.60
CA TYR A 765 -76.70 61.31 -20.07
C TYR A 765 -78.15 61.21 -20.56
N ALA A 766 -79.06 61.77 -19.77
CA ALA A 766 -80.52 61.63 -19.85
C ALA A 766 -81.06 61.43 -21.28
N GLY A 767 -81.39 60.17 -21.61
CA GLY A 767 -81.99 59.76 -22.88
C GLY A 767 -81.16 58.77 -23.72
N TYR A 768 -79.90 58.52 -23.37
CA TYR A 768 -79.06 57.54 -24.06
C TYR A 768 -78.23 56.72 -23.07
N ASP A 769 -78.44 55.40 -23.04
CA ASP A 769 -77.69 54.48 -22.17
C ASP A 769 -76.43 53.96 -22.90
N ASP A 770 -75.25 54.23 -22.34
CA ASP A 770 -73.94 53.69 -22.79
C ASP A 770 -73.32 52.88 -21.65
N TRP A 771 -73.80 51.64 -21.54
CA TRP A 771 -73.32 50.67 -20.55
C TRP A 771 -71.98 50.09 -20.98
N ARG A 772 -70.93 50.36 -20.21
CA ARG A 772 -69.60 49.77 -20.41
C ARG A 772 -69.16 49.03 -19.16
N ASP A 773 -68.47 47.92 -19.37
CA ASP A 773 -67.77 47.24 -18.29
C ASP A 773 -66.46 47.97 -18.04
N GLU A 774 -66.38 48.68 -16.93
CA GLU A 774 -65.18 49.38 -16.50
C GLU A 774 -64.59 48.70 -15.27
N GLU A 775 -63.26 48.70 -15.18
CA GLU A 775 -62.53 48.23 -14.01
C GLU A 775 -62.40 49.39 -13.03
N VAL A 776 -63.02 49.25 -11.85
CA VAL A 776 -63.04 50.27 -10.80
C VAL A 776 -62.45 49.69 -9.51
N GLU A 777 -61.80 50.53 -8.71
CA GLU A 777 -61.29 50.13 -7.39
C GLU A 777 -62.47 49.70 -6.49
N ARG A 778 -62.30 48.63 -5.74
CA ARG A 778 -63.34 48.09 -4.86
C ARG A 778 -63.54 49.00 -3.66
N ASP A 779 -64.80 49.30 -3.33
CA ASP A 779 -65.17 50.05 -2.12
C ASP A 779 -64.69 49.36 -0.82
N ARG A 780 -64.46 48.04 -0.86
CA ARG A 780 -63.79 47.25 0.18
C ARG A 780 -62.82 46.26 -0.47
N PRO A 781 -61.52 46.26 -0.09
CA PRO A 781 -60.58 45.29 -0.63
C PRO A 781 -61.00 43.86 -0.25
N VAL A 782 -60.72 42.90 -1.14
CA VAL A 782 -60.94 41.48 -0.81
C VAL A 782 -60.10 41.16 0.43
N CYS A 783 -60.74 40.63 1.48
CA CYS A 783 -60.08 40.32 2.77
C CYS A 783 -60.03 38.82 3.07
N ASP A 784 -60.71 38.00 2.26
CA ASP A 784 -60.81 36.55 2.41
C ASP A 784 -60.88 35.86 1.04
N VAL A 785 -59.99 34.90 0.79
CA VAL A 785 -59.82 34.31 -0.55
C VAL A 785 -59.20 32.91 -0.48
N SER A 786 -59.58 32.02 -1.39
CA SER A 786 -58.92 30.73 -1.61
C SER A 786 -57.95 30.75 -2.79
N VAL A 787 -56.98 29.83 -2.81
CA VAL A 787 -56.06 29.69 -3.95
C VAL A 787 -56.81 29.40 -5.25
N GLY A 788 -57.90 28.63 -5.17
CA GLY A 788 -58.75 28.33 -6.33
C GLY A 788 -59.46 29.56 -6.89
N GLU A 789 -59.97 30.41 -6.01
CA GLU A 789 -60.64 31.67 -6.40
C GLU A 789 -59.68 32.62 -7.13
N ILE A 790 -58.40 32.68 -6.75
CA ILE A 790 -57.39 33.46 -7.47
C ILE A 790 -57.03 32.82 -8.82
N LEU A 791 -56.84 31.50 -8.87
CA LEU A 791 -56.48 30.80 -10.11
C LEU A 791 -57.55 30.96 -11.19
N GLU A 792 -58.82 30.85 -10.82
CA GLU A 792 -59.95 31.06 -11.75
C GLU A 792 -60.22 32.55 -11.97
N GLY A 793 -60.35 33.34 -10.90
CA GLY A 793 -60.83 34.71 -10.97
C GLY A 793 -59.80 35.73 -11.44
N ALA A 794 -58.57 35.65 -10.94
CA ALA A 794 -57.50 36.62 -11.27
C ALA A 794 -56.69 36.17 -12.49
N LEU A 795 -56.47 34.87 -12.64
CA LEU A 795 -55.56 34.30 -13.64
C LEU A 795 -56.27 33.60 -14.81
N GLY A 796 -57.57 33.32 -14.69
CA GLY A 796 -58.37 32.73 -15.77
C GLY A 796 -58.02 31.27 -16.09
N ILE A 797 -57.42 30.53 -15.15
CA ILE A 797 -57.01 29.14 -15.36
C ILE A 797 -58.18 28.23 -14.96
N GLU A 798 -58.72 27.50 -15.94
CA GLU A 798 -59.80 26.53 -15.74
C GLU A 798 -59.40 25.44 -14.74
N THR A 799 -60.35 25.02 -13.87
CA THR A 799 -60.13 24.06 -12.77
C THR A 799 -59.43 22.76 -13.20
N GLY A 800 -59.75 22.25 -14.40
CA GLY A 800 -59.17 21.01 -14.94
C GLY A 800 -57.72 21.13 -15.42
N LYS A 801 -57.20 22.36 -15.54
CA LYS A 801 -55.81 22.65 -15.97
C LYS A 801 -54.92 23.08 -14.81
N TRP A 802 -55.44 23.09 -13.58
CA TRP A 802 -54.67 23.46 -12.40
C TRP A 802 -53.52 22.48 -12.17
N SER A 803 -52.29 22.98 -12.23
CA SER A 803 -51.14 22.22 -11.76
C SER A 803 -50.86 22.51 -10.28
N ARG A 804 -50.14 21.60 -9.63
CA ARG A 804 -49.61 21.84 -8.27
C ARG A 804 -48.67 23.06 -8.24
N GLY A 805 -47.95 23.32 -9.33
CA GLY A 805 -47.08 24.48 -9.48
C GLY A 805 -47.85 25.80 -9.43
N ASP A 806 -49.00 25.87 -10.11
CA ASP A 806 -49.84 27.08 -10.15
C ASP A 806 -50.41 27.41 -8.76
N GLN A 807 -50.90 26.39 -8.05
CA GLN A 807 -51.39 26.53 -6.69
C GLN A 807 -50.28 27.01 -5.73
N MET A 808 -49.06 26.51 -5.89
CA MET A 808 -47.92 26.92 -5.09
C MET A 808 -47.48 28.36 -5.37
N ARG A 809 -47.56 28.84 -6.62
CA ARG A 809 -47.24 30.23 -6.98
C ARG A 809 -48.21 31.23 -6.35
N VAL A 810 -49.51 30.94 -6.41
CA VAL A 810 -50.54 31.77 -5.75
C VAL A 810 -50.40 31.75 -4.23
N ALA A 811 -50.11 30.58 -3.64
CA ALA A 811 -49.87 30.48 -2.20
C ALA A 811 -48.61 31.24 -1.75
N ALA A 812 -47.56 31.27 -2.57
CA ALA A 812 -46.35 32.04 -2.31
C ALA A 812 -46.64 33.55 -2.31
N TYR A 813 -47.35 34.05 -3.32
CA TYR A 813 -47.82 35.44 -3.38
C TYR A 813 -48.59 35.88 -2.11
N LEU A 814 -49.56 35.07 -1.67
CA LEU A 814 -50.38 35.37 -0.49
C LEU A 814 -49.52 35.41 0.78
N LYS A 815 -48.57 34.47 0.91
CA LYS A 815 -47.64 34.43 2.02
C LYS A 815 -46.67 35.62 2.03
N ALA A 816 -46.18 36.06 0.86
CA ALA A 816 -45.31 37.22 0.72
C ALA A 816 -45.96 38.51 1.26
N ARG A 817 -47.26 38.66 1.01
CA ARG A 817 -48.09 39.79 1.50
C ARG A 817 -48.70 39.54 2.89
N GLN A 818 -48.15 38.56 3.63
CA GLN A 818 -48.52 38.22 5.00
C GLN A 818 -49.97 37.77 5.21
N TRP A 819 -50.65 37.24 4.19
CA TRP A 819 -51.99 36.69 4.38
C TRP A 819 -51.99 35.45 5.28
N GLU A 820 -52.90 35.41 6.25
CA GLU A 820 -52.99 34.32 7.22
C GLU A 820 -53.79 33.15 6.65
N ARG A 821 -53.15 31.98 6.59
CA ARG A 821 -53.81 30.75 6.13
C ARG A 821 -54.63 30.11 7.25
N TYR A 822 -55.92 29.85 7.00
CA TYR A 822 -56.80 29.16 7.95
C TYR A 822 -57.72 28.15 7.23
N LYS A 823 -58.32 27.22 7.99
CA LYS A 823 -59.32 26.29 7.46
C LYS A 823 -60.71 26.87 7.67
N ALA A 824 -61.42 27.13 6.58
CA ALA A 824 -62.83 27.46 6.64
C ALA A 824 -63.67 26.18 6.41
N GLY A 825 -64.77 26.05 7.14
CA GLY A 825 -65.73 24.96 6.98
C GLY A 825 -67.14 25.50 6.88
N ALA A 826 -67.78 25.28 5.74
CA ALA A 826 -69.22 25.48 5.56
C ALA A 826 -69.76 24.31 4.71
N GLY A 827 -70.82 23.64 5.18
CA GLY A 827 -71.52 22.61 4.40
C GLY A 827 -70.74 21.31 4.13
N GLY A 828 -69.93 20.83 5.07
CA GLY A 828 -69.30 19.50 4.98
C GLY A 828 -68.03 19.39 4.12
N ARG A 829 -67.60 20.47 3.46
CA ARG A 829 -66.29 20.56 2.78
C ARG A 829 -65.36 21.50 3.58
N ARG A 830 -64.14 21.03 3.86
CA ARG A 830 -63.08 21.82 4.51
C ARG A 830 -62.17 22.39 3.42
N GLU A 831 -62.12 23.70 3.29
CA GLU A 831 -61.26 24.39 2.31
C GLU A 831 -60.20 25.23 3.04
N TRP A 832 -58.99 25.28 2.48
CA TRP A 832 -57.94 26.19 2.93
C TRP A 832 -58.15 27.56 2.31
N ARG A 833 -58.30 28.58 3.16
CA ARG A 833 -58.50 29.98 2.77
C ARG A 833 -57.43 30.86 3.41
N TYR A 834 -57.30 32.08 2.88
CA TYR A 834 -56.32 33.07 3.32
C TYR A 834 -57.07 34.37 3.62
N ARG A 835 -56.80 34.95 4.78
CA ARG A 835 -57.36 36.23 5.20
C ARG A 835 -56.28 37.29 5.33
N ARG A 836 -56.58 38.53 4.96
CA ARG A 836 -55.66 39.66 5.13
C ARG A 836 -55.54 40.01 6.62
N PRO A 837 -54.34 40.23 7.19
CA PRO A 837 -54.20 40.62 8.59
C PRO A 837 -54.93 41.94 8.86
N THR A 838 -55.64 42.02 9.98
CA THR A 838 -56.52 43.15 10.32
C THR A 838 -55.78 44.47 10.57
N TRP A 839 -54.46 44.49 10.76
CA TRP A 839 -53.64 45.71 10.90
C TRP A 839 -53.17 46.32 9.57
N LEU A 840 -53.57 45.74 8.43
CA LEU A 840 -53.24 46.19 7.07
C LEU A 840 -54.49 46.73 6.33
N ALA A 841 -55.59 46.91 7.04
CA ALA A 841 -56.91 47.27 6.52
C ALA A 841 -57.35 48.72 6.84
N ASP A 842 -56.47 49.51 7.47
CA ASP A 842 -56.63 50.97 7.62
C ASP A 842 -55.75 51.73 6.62
#